data_AF-I6T2Y1-F1
#
_entry.id   AF-I6T2Y1-F1
#
_cell.length_a   1.000
_cell.length_b   1.000
_cell.length_c   1.000
_cell.angle_alpha   90.00
_cell.angle_beta   90.00
_cell.angle_gamma   90.00
#
_symmetry.space_group_name_H-M   'P 1'
#
loop_
_entity.id
_entity.type
_entity.pdbx_description
1 polymer ?
#
loop_
_entity_poly.entity_id
_entity_poly.type
_entity_poly.pdbx_seq_one_letter_code
_entity_poly.pdbx_strand_id
1 'polypeptide(L)'
;KLYDKKDGRFPHGTSQDYLNPVILVKLVQLGMAKDDILWEDLMERAESVAEINRTDHASACLRSSILLNLIDEKLKYRDPRAKEFAVKFQTIPFLPFLSKPAGFSLHWKGTDYEPETMFSAMDLFTTDHQDIVCLLKPILNENSHSFKGCGNISLAIKDFLGLLKKPTVNMVIDQLKEVAKSFDGITLYQENITNACYKYLHEALLQNGATKAIIVEELKSNSFILVENGYVDPTKVSFHLNFEAAPYLHQLSNKYRNSFRELFENVGVRHAFTVEDFALVLESVNQERGTKPLTEENFQLCRRIISEGIWGLIREKKQELCEKKYGEILLPDTRLALLPANSLCYNDCPWIKVKDTTVKYCHGDIPREVAVKLGAVPKRHKALERYASNICFTTLGTEFGQKEKLTGRIKSILNAYPSEKEMLKELLQNADDAKATEVCFVFDPRQHPSDRIFDEKWSPLQGPALCVFNNQPFTEDDIRGIQNLGKGTKEGNPGKTGQYGIGFNSVYHITDCPSFISGNDILCIFDPHARYAPGATSLSPGRMFRDLDTDFRTQFSDVLDLYLGDHFKLENCTMFRFPLRNGEMAKTSEISQVPCSDRMVQNLLDKLRTDGAELLMFLNHMEKISICEIEKTTGALNVLYSVTGKVTDGDRLKRKQFHASIIDSVTKKKQLSEIPMQQITYTMDTEDSEGNLTTWLICNRSGFSVMGKVSKSVVSAHKNEDITLFPRGGVAACIT
;
A
#
# COMPACT_ATOMS: atom_id res chain seq x y z
N LYS A 1 37.10 70.16 -10.99
CA LYS A 1 37.44 71.00 -12.18
C LYS A 1 38.24 70.17 -13.17
N LEU A 2 38.13 70.43 -14.48
CA LEU A 2 38.88 69.69 -15.51
C LEU A 2 40.38 70.03 -15.50
N TYR A 3 40.70 71.32 -15.34
CA TYR A 3 42.07 71.82 -15.14
C TYR A 3 42.15 72.70 -13.90
N ASP A 4 43.29 72.64 -13.22
CA ASP A 4 43.66 73.50 -12.11
C ASP A 4 44.56 74.65 -12.59
N LYS A 5 44.66 75.73 -11.80
CA LYS A 5 45.52 76.89 -12.14
C LYS A 5 46.98 76.48 -12.38
N LYS A 6 47.45 75.46 -11.65
CA LYS A 6 48.80 74.89 -11.76
C LYS A 6 49.06 74.17 -13.09
N ASP A 7 48.01 73.79 -13.82
CA ASP A 7 48.15 73.10 -15.11
C ASP A 7 48.58 74.06 -16.24
N GLY A 8 48.53 75.38 -16.01
CA GLY A 8 49.00 76.37 -16.99
C GLY A 8 48.22 76.41 -18.30
N ARG A 9 47.03 75.80 -18.36
CA ARG A 9 46.22 75.66 -19.59
C ARG A 9 45.36 76.88 -19.92
N PHE A 10 45.19 77.82 -18.98
CA PHE A 10 44.38 79.03 -19.18
C PHE A 10 45.23 80.29 -19.04
N PRO A 11 44.86 81.40 -19.71
CA PRO A 11 45.55 82.67 -19.56
C PRO A 11 45.44 83.15 -18.11
N HIS A 12 46.53 83.68 -17.56
CA HIS A 12 46.62 84.18 -16.19
C HIS A 12 46.88 85.70 -16.19
N GLY A 13 46.22 86.46 -15.32
CA GLY A 13 46.39 87.91 -15.22
C GLY A 13 45.13 88.62 -14.76
N THR A 14 45.04 89.92 -15.03
CA THR A 14 43.85 90.73 -14.74
C THR A 14 43.11 91.12 -16.03
N SER A 15 41.95 91.78 -15.89
CA SER A 15 41.21 92.35 -17.03
C SER A 15 41.98 93.44 -17.78
N GLN A 16 43.10 93.92 -17.23
CA GLN A 16 44.03 94.85 -17.90
C GLN A 16 45.09 94.14 -18.74
N ASP A 17 45.21 92.82 -18.66
CA ASP A 17 46.27 92.02 -19.29
C ASP A 17 45.68 90.76 -19.94
N TYR A 18 46.12 89.53 -19.61
CA TYR A 18 45.73 88.33 -20.39
C TYR A 18 44.26 87.89 -20.24
N LEU A 19 43.50 88.48 -19.30
CA LEU A 19 42.05 88.29 -19.21
C LEU A 19 41.25 89.40 -19.91
N ASN A 20 41.92 90.32 -20.60
CA ASN A 20 41.25 91.33 -21.42
C ASN A 20 40.54 90.64 -22.61
N PRO A 21 39.24 90.91 -22.87
CA PRO A 21 38.49 90.29 -23.97
C PRO A 21 39.16 90.42 -25.35
N VAL A 22 39.83 91.54 -25.63
CA VAL A 22 40.54 91.76 -26.90
C VAL A 22 41.80 90.90 -26.99
N ILE A 23 42.52 90.73 -25.87
CA ILE A 23 43.71 89.88 -25.80
C ILE A 23 43.31 88.41 -25.93
N LEU A 24 42.22 87.97 -25.30
CA LEU A 24 41.70 86.61 -25.44
C LEU A 24 41.39 86.26 -26.89
N VAL A 25 40.79 87.18 -27.67
CA VAL A 25 40.55 86.97 -29.11
C VAL A 25 41.87 86.81 -29.88
N LYS A 26 42.90 87.61 -29.56
CA LYS A 26 44.22 87.48 -30.18
C LYS A 26 44.92 86.16 -29.80
N LEU A 27 44.80 85.70 -28.55
CA LEU A 27 45.36 84.42 -28.13
C LEU A 27 44.75 83.25 -28.90
N VAL A 28 43.44 83.29 -29.17
CA VAL A 28 42.76 82.31 -30.02
C VAL A 28 43.28 82.37 -31.46
N GLN A 29 43.52 83.58 -32.01
CA GLN A 29 44.16 83.74 -33.33
C GLN A 29 45.59 83.20 -33.38
N LEU A 30 46.31 83.20 -32.26
CA LEU A 30 47.65 82.64 -32.11
C LEU A 30 47.65 81.12 -31.86
N GLY A 31 46.48 80.47 -31.89
CA GLY A 31 46.34 79.01 -31.79
C GLY A 31 45.91 78.50 -30.41
N MET A 32 45.50 79.38 -29.49
CA MET A 32 44.89 78.94 -28.23
C MET A 32 43.51 78.31 -28.49
N ALA A 33 43.29 77.10 -27.97
CA ALA A 33 42.01 76.40 -28.11
C ALA A 33 40.87 77.18 -27.45
N LYS A 34 39.70 77.18 -28.11
CA LYS A 34 38.50 77.87 -27.65
C LYS A 34 37.28 76.97 -27.87
N ASP A 35 36.45 76.82 -26.86
CA ASP A 35 35.16 76.13 -26.88
C ASP A 35 35.20 74.62 -27.23
N ASP A 36 36.35 74.07 -27.62
CA ASP A 36 36.55 72.64 -27.86
C ASP A 36 37.88 72.13 -27.25
N ILE A 37 37.87 70.89 -26.77
CA ILE A 37 39.02 70.18 -26.17
C ILE A 37 39.40 69.00 -27.06
N LEU A 38 40.69 68.71 -27.26
CA LEU A 38 41.10 67.57 -28.09
C LEU A 38 40.85 66.23 -27.38
N TRP A 39 40.67 65.14 -28.15
CA TRP A 39 40.51 63.80 -27.58
C TRP A 39 41.74 63.34 -26.78
N GLU A 40 42.93 63.72 -27.22
CA GLU A 40 44.19 63.49 -26.52
C GLU A 40 44.22 64.17 -25.15
N ASP A 41 43.74 65.41 -25.07
CA ASP A 41 43.63 66.15 -23.82
C ASP A 41 42.57 65.53 -22.90
N LEU A 42 41.40 65.12 -23.43
CA LEU A 42 40.38 64.41 -22.63
C LEU A 42 40.90 63.10 -22.06
N MET A 43 41.66 62.34 -22.86
CA MET A 43 42.24 61.07 -22.45
C MET A 43 43.30 61.26 -21.36
N GLU A 44 44.22 62.20 -21.53
CA GLU A 44 45.21 62.56 -20.52
C GLU A 44 44.53 63.04 -19.22
N ARG A 45 43.45 63.83 -19.34
CA ARG A 45 42.66 64.24 -18.17
C ARG A 45 41.93 63.07 -17.51
N ALA A 46 41.48 62.05 -18.25
CA ALA A 46 40.93 60.83 -17.67
C ALA A 46 41.99 60.02 -16.92
N GLU A 47 43.21 59.89 -17.46
CA GLU A 47 44.35 59.26 -16.78
C GLU A 47 44.71 60.01 -15.48
N SER A 48 44.60 61.34 -15.48
CA SER A 48 44.87 62.17 -14.29
C SER A 48 43.90 61.96 -13.13
N VAL A 49 42.73 61.34 -13.37
CA VAL A 49 41.72 61.08 -12.32
C VAL A 49 42.32 60.19 -11.22
N ALA A 50 43.11 59.18 -11.61
CA ALA A 50 43.76 58.28 -10.67
C ALA A 50 44.72 59.01 -9.72
N GLU A 51 45.41 60.05 -10.20
CA GLU A 51 46.33 60.86 -9.38
C GLU A 51 45.56 61.71 -8.36
N ILE A 52 44.49 62.39 -8.82
CA ILE A 52 43.65 63.21 -7.93
C ILE A 52 43.04 62.35 -6.84
N ASN A 53 42.59 61.16 -7.20
CA ASN A 53 41.90 60.24 -6.32
C ASN A 53 42.73 59.83 -5.10
N ARG A 54 44.07 59.86 -5.20
CA ARG A 54 44.97 59.61 -4.04
C ARG A 54 44.87 60.66 -2.95
N THR A 55 44.36 61.85 -3.28
CA THR A 55 44.32 63.00 -2.36
C THR A 55 42.89 63.49 -2.09
N ASP A 56 42.01 63.46 -3.09
CA ASP A 56 40.62 63.91 -2.98
C ASP A 56 39.71 63.14 -3.95
N HIS A 57 39.02 62.15 -3.42
CA HIS A 57 38.08 61.31 -4.16
C HIS A 57 36.86 62.09 -4.68
N ALA A 58 36.37 63.10 -3.95
CA ALA A 58 35.24 63.90 -4.40
C ALA A 58 35.61 64.73 -5.64
N SER A 59 36.82 65.29 -5.65
CA SER A 59 37.37 65.97 -6.84
C SER A 59 37.60 65.01 -8.01
N ALA A 60 38.01 63.78 -7.75
CA ALA A 60 38.16 62.74 -8.78
C ALA A 60 36.80 62.39 -9.41
N CYS A 61 35.75 62.16 -8.61
CA CYS A 61 34.38 61.94 -9.06
C CYS A 61 33.85 63.13 -9.88
N LEU A 62 34.09 64.36 -9.41
CA LEU A 62 33.71 65.57 -10.13
C LEU A 62 34.42 65.68 -11.49
N ARG A 63 35.73 65.39 -11.56
CA ARG A 63 36.46 65.40 -12.84
C ARG A 63 35.92 64.34 -13.80
N SER A 64 35.63 63.15 -13.29
CA SER A 64 35.01 62.05 -14.06
C SER A 64 33.66 62.47 -14.64
N SER A 65 32.80 63.09 -13.82
CA SER A 65 31.52 63.63 -14.26
C SER A 65 31.66 64.70 -15.37
N ILE A 66 32.63 65.61 -15.23
CA ILE A 66 32.91 66.62 -16.27
C ILE A 66 33.41 65.97 -17.57
N LEU A 67 34.31 64.99 -17.46
CA LEU A 67 34.83 64.25 -18.61
C LEU A 67 33.71 63.54 -19.38
N LEU A 68 32.82 62.84 -18.67
CA LEU A 68 31.68 62.16 -19.28
C LEU A 68 30.77 63.16 -20.03
N ASN A 69 30.46 64.31 -19.43
CA ASN A 69 29.66 65.34 -20.10
C ASN A 69 30.33 65.89 -21.37
N LEU A 70 31.64 66.11 -21.35
CA LEU A 70 32.38 66.59 -22.53
C LEU A 70 32.46 65.53 -23.63
N ILE A 71 32.62 64.26 -23.25
CA ILE A 71 32.56 63.13 -24.19
C ILE A 71 31.15 63.05 -24.79
N ASP A 72 30.09 63.20 -23.99
CA ASP A 72 28.71 63.22 -24.47
C ASP A 72 28.47 64.29 -25.53
N GLU A 73 28.93 65.53 -25.26
CA GLU A 73 28.84 66.62 -26.22
C GLU A 73 29.58 66.28 -27.53
N LYS A 74 30.81 65.75 -27.46
CA LYS A 74 31.54 65.31 -28.66
C LYS A 74 30.84 64.19 -29.43
N LEU A 75 30.20 63.26 -28.74
CA LEU A 75 29.42 62.18 -29.36
C LEU A 75 28.17 62.73 -30.06
N LYS A 76 27.51 63.78 -29.52
CA LYS A 76 26.36 64.44 -30.17
C LYS A 76 26.73 65.06 -31.52
N TYR A 77 27.94 65.62 -31.64
CA TYR A 77 28.46 66.15 -32.90
C TYR A 77 28.96 65.07 -33.88
N ARG A 78 28.86 63.77 -33.54
CA ARG A 78 29.25 62.62 -34.37
C ARG A 78 30.70 62.68 -34.86
N ASP A 79 31.63 63.02 -33.98
CA ASP A 79 33.06 63.03 -34.31
C ASP A 79 33.54 61.62 -34.77
N PRO A 80 34.06 61.47 -36.00
CA PRO A 80 34.48 60.17 -36.54
C PRO A 80 35.63 59.54 -35.75
N ARG A 81 36.44 60.33 -35.04
CA ARG A 81 37.58 59.85 -34.24
C ARG A 81 37.17 59.19 -32.93
N ALA A 82 35.91 59.36 -32.48
CA ALA A 82 35.45 58.79 -31.21
C ALA A 82 35.75 57.28 -31.10
N LYS A 83 35.58 56.52 -32.18
CA LYS A 83 35.83 55.07 -32.20
C LYS A 83 37.29 54.70 -31.90
N GLU A 84 38.25 55.54 -32.29
CA GLU A 84 39.68 55.31 -32.06
C GLU A 84 40.05 55.44 -30.58
N PHE A 85 39.35 56.31 -29.85
CA PHE A 85 39.62 56.58 -28.43
C PHE A 85 38.78 55.70 -27.49
N ALA A 86 37.67 55.13 -27.95
CA ALA A 86 36.77 54.31 -27.14
C ALA A 86 37.51 53.20 -26.37
N VAL A 87 38.36 52.41 -27.05
CA VAL A 87 39.12 51.30 -26.42
C VAL A 87 39.99 51.80 -25.27
N LYS A 88 40.60 52.98 -25.42
CA LYS A 88 41.44 53.55 -24.35
C LYS A 88 40.60 53.97 -23.15
N PHE A 89 39.53 54.76 -23.38
CA PHE A 89 38.62 55.17 -22.31
C PHE A 89 37.97 54.00 -21.57
N GLN A 90 37.71 52.89 -22.26
CA GLN A 90 37.17 51.67 -21.65
C GLN A 90 38.11 51.05 -20.59
N THR A 91 39.42 51.25 -20.73
CA THR A 91 40.46 50.66 -19.86
C THR A 91 40.95 51.58 -18.76
N ILE A 92 40.77 52.89 -18.89
CA ILE A 92 41.24 53.86 -17.90
C ILE A 92 40.39 53.73 -16.62
N PRO A 93 40.99 53.63 -15.43
CA PRO A 93 40.27 53.55 -14.16
C PRO A 93 39.83 54.94 -13.68
N PHE A 94 38.77 55.48 -14.27
CA PHE A 94 38.25 56.81 -13.94
C PHE A 94 36.77 56.81 -13.54
N LEU A 95 36.15 55.65 -13.28
CA LEU A 95 34.74 55.56 -12.90
C LEU A 95 34.55 55.14 -11.43
N PRO A 96 33.67 55.80 -10.67
CA PRO A 96 33.35 55.40 -9.30
C PRO A 96 32.36 54.22 -9.27
N PHE A 97 32.36 53.46 -8.19
CA PHE A 97 31.46 52.32 -7.99
C PHE A 97 30.53 52.52 -6.78
N LEU A 98 29.40 51.79 -6.74
CA LEU A 98 28.45 51.84 -5.64
C LEU A 98 28.98 51.05 -4.45
N SER A 99 29.11 51.74 -3.31
CA SER A 99 29.31 51.10 -2.02
C SER A 99 28.06 50.33 -1.59
N LYS A 100 28.21 49.44 -0.60
CA LYS A 100 27.12 48.61 -0.08
C LYS A 100 25.93 49.49 0.36
N PRO A 101 24.72 49.27 -0.18
CA PRO A 101 23.55 50.03 0.23
C PRO A 101 23.26 49.87 1.74
N ALA A 102 22.75 50.93 2.36
CA ALA A 102 22.37 50.90 3.77
C ALA A 102 21.27 49.85 4.02
N GLY A 103 21.46 49.01 5.05
CA GLY A 103 20.51 47.94 5.38
C GLY A 103 20.56 46.71 4.45
N PHE A 104 21.50 46.65 3.51
CA PHE A 104 21.68 45.47 2.66
C PHE A 104 22.26 44.31 3.48
N SER A 105 21.55 43.19 3.53
CA SER A 105 21.89 42.05 4.40
C SER A 105 23.03 41.19 3.85
N LEU A 106 23.11 41.05 2.52
CA LEU A 106 24.07 40.17 1.86
C LEU A 106 25.47 40.79 1.73
N HIS A 107 26.45 39.98 1.36
CA HIS A 107 27.73 40.47 0.84
C HIS A 107 27.46 41.37 -0.38
N TRP A 108 28.27 42.39 -0.61
CA TRP A 108 28.12 43.28 -1.76
C TRP A 108 29.51 43.46 -2.35
N LYS A 109 29.71 43.21 -3.65
CA LYS A 109 31.06 43.17 -4.21
C LYS A 109 31.86 44.45 -3.96
N GLY A 110 31.18 45.59 -3.92
CA GLY A 110 31.80 46.87 -3.58
C GLY A 110 32.43 46.95 -2.18
N THR A 111 32.09 46.07 -1.23
CA THR A 111 32.77 46.04 0.09
C THR A 111 34.17 45.46 0.04
N ASP A 112 34.53 44.77 -1.04
CA ASP A 112 35.87 44.19 -1.20
C ASP A 112 36.93 45.23 -1.57
N TYR A 113 36.51 46.48 -1.80
CA TYR A 113 37.36 47.56 -2.25
C TYR A 113 37.20 48.77 -1.32
N GLU A 114 38.28 49.54 -1.18
CA GLU A 114 38.21 50.83 -0.50
C GLU A 114 37.20 51.75 -1.23
N PRO A 115 36.35 52.52 -0.51
CA PRO A 115 35.32 53.36 -1.11
C PRO A 115 35.86 54.38 -2.13
N GLU A 116 37.14 54.74 -2.01
CA GLU A 116 37.81 55.68 -2.89
C GLU A 116 38.32 55.03 -4.20
N THR A 117 38.20 53.70 -4.37
CA THR A 117 38.72 53.00 -5.56
C THR A 117 37.99 53.44 -6.84
N MET A 118 38.75 53.68 -7.91
CA MET A 118 38.21 53.97 -9.25
C MET A 118 38.42 52.76 -10.15
N PHE A 119 37.45 52.50 -11.04
CA PHE A 119 37.41 51.34 -11.91
C PHE A 119 37.40 51.72 -13.38
N SER A 120 37.84 50.77 -14.20
CA SER A 120 37.66 50.83 -15.65
C SER A 120 36.21 50.51 -16.01
N ALA A 121 35.74 50.97 -17.16
CA ALA A 121 34.41 50.60 -17.65
C ALA A 121 34.29 49.10 -17.95
N MET A 122 35.41 48.45 -18.27
CA MET A 122 35.49 46.99 -18.51
C MET A 122 35.23 46.16 -17.25
N ASP A 123 35.44 46.71 -16.06
CA ASP A 123 35.26 45.99 -14.80
C ASP A 123 33.90 46.25 -14.13
N LEU A 124 33.16 47.26 -14.59
CA LEU A 124 31.88 47.68 -14.01
C LEU A 124 30.67 47.16 -14.79
N PHE A 125 29.54 47.05 -14.08
CA PHE A 125 28.21 46.91 -14.69
C PHE A 125 27.33 48.09 -14.31
N THR A 126 26.32 48.38 -15.12
CA THR A 126 25.32 49.42 -14.81
C THR A 126 24.34 48.93 -13.74
N THR A 127 23.60 49.88 -13.17
CA THR A 127 22.53 49.61 -12.20
C THR A 127 21.42 48.73 -12.77
N ASP A 128 21.24 48.68 -14.10
CA ASP A 128 20.26 47.82 -14.79
C ASP A 128 20.50 46.32 -14.55
N HIS A 129 21.75 45.94 -14.28
CA HIS A 129 22.15 44.56 -14.03
C HIS A 129 22.51 44.30 -12.56
N GLN A 130 22.28 45.28 -11.67
CA GLN A 130 22.67 45.21 -10.27
C GLN A 130 22.23 43.90 -9.61
N ASP A 131 20.94 43.56 -9.67
CA ASP A 131 20.39 42.44 -8.92
C ASP A 131 20.91 41.07 -9.40
N ILE A 132 21.50 40.99 -10.60
CA ILE A 132 22.05 39.75 -11.17
C ILE A 132 23.58 39.64 -11.10
N VAL A 133 24.29 40.69 -10.64
CA VAL A 133 25.76 40.64 -10.50
C VAL A 133 26.33 41.31 -9.24
N CYS A 134 25.53 41.95 -8.38
CA CYS A 134 26.02 42.78 -7.27
C CYS A 134 26.83 42.05 -6.20
N LEU A 135 26.73 40.71 -6.10
CA LEU A 135 27.54 39.91 -5.16
C LEU A 135 28.93 39.62 -5.76
N LEU A 136 29.04 39.64 -7.09
CA LEU A 136 30.24 39.18 -7.82
C LEU A 136 31.01 40.29 -8.52
N LYS A 137 30.35 41.37 -8.95
CA LYS A 137 30.93 42.46 -9.74
C LYS A 137 30.56 43.85 -9.16
N PRO A 138 31.48 44.83 -9.26
CA PRO A 138 31.20 46.19 -8.85
C PRO A 138 30.19 46.86 -9.81
N ILE A 139 29.30 47.68 -9.24
CA ILE A 139 28.25 48.40 -9.97
C ILE A 139 28.65 49.86 -10.08
N LEU A 140 28.47 50.46 -11.26
CA LEU A 140 28.77 51.87 -11.51
C LEU A 140 27.92 52.81 -10.64
N ASN A 141 28.56 53.81 -10.03
CA ASN A 141 27.86 54.83 -9.25
C ASN A 141 27.43 56.01 -10.13
N GLU A 142 26.22 55.92 -10.68
CA GLU A 142 25.59 56.98 -11.49
C GLU A 142 24.97 58.12 -10.63
N ASN A 143 25.14 58.10 -9.30
CA ASN A 143 24.71 59.21 -8.44
C ASN A 143 25.50 60.49 -8.72
N SER A 144 25.01 61.64 -8.27
CA SER A 144 25.74 62.91 -8.41
C SER A 144 27.12 62.85 -7.73
N HIS A 145 28.05 63.68 -8.18
CA HIS A 145 29.39 63.81 -7.58
C HIS A 145 29.36 64.18 -6.09
N SER A 146 28.30 64.84 -5.61
CA SER A 146 28.09 65.11 -4.18
C SER A 146 27.90 63.83 -3.35
N PHE A 147 27.48 62.73 -3.99
CA PHE A 147 27.36 61.40 -3.41
C PHE A 147 28.44 60.44 -3.96
N LYS A 148 29.64 60.97 -4.24
CA LYS A 148 30.80 60.21 -4.74
C LYS A 148 30.51 59.41 -6.03
N GLY A 149 29.59 59.88 -6.87
CA GLY A 149 29.27 59.26 -8.15
C GLY A 149 29.72 60.07 -9.36
N CYS A 150 29.50 59.55 -10.55
CA CYS A 150 29.88 60.19 -11.81
C CYS A 150 28.76 60.99 -12.48
N GLY A 151 27.56 61.01 -11.88
CA GLY A 151 26.35 61.58 -12.46
C GLY A 151 25.68 60.63 -13.45
N ASN A 152 24.48 61.01 -13.89
CA ASN A 152 23.71 60.22 -14.85
C ASN A 152 24.42 60.20 -16.21
N ILE A 153 24.44 59.03 -16.85
CA ILE A 153 25.19 58.78 -18.09
C ILE A 153 24.21 58.50 -19.23
N SER A 154 24.41 59.17 -20.37
CA SER A 154 23.59 58.95 -21.57
C SER A 154 23.82 57.56 -22.19
N LEU A 155 22.86 57.06 -22.97
CA LEU A 155 23.01 55.78 -23.69
C LEU A 155 24.21 55.79 -24.64
N ALA A 156 24.53 56.94 -25.25
CA ALA A 156 25.66 57.09 -26.16
C ALA A 156 27.00 56.90 -25.43
N ILE A 157 27.13 57.43 -24.21
CA ILE A 157 28.32 57.22 -23.40
C ILE A 157 28.40 55.77 -22.90
N LYS A 158 27.27 55.16 -22.49
CA LYS A 158 27.24 53.75 -22.08
C LYS A 158 27.71 52.84 -23.23
N ASP A 159 27.33 53.13 -24.47
CA ASP A 159 27.82 52.43 -25.66
C ASP A 159 29.31 52.68 -25.90
N PHE A 160 29.74 53.95 -25.88
CA PHE A 160 31.14 54.34 -26.06
C PHE A 160 32.09 53.67 -25.05
N LEU A 161 31.67 53.56 -23.79
CA LEU A 161 32.43 52.93 -22.71
C LEU A 161 32.22 51.40 -22.62
N GLY A 162 31.44 50.80 -23.51
CA GLY A 162 31.18 49.35 -23.47
C GLY A 162 30.40 48.88 -22.24
N LEU A 163 29.68 49.79 -21.57
CA LEU A 163 28.87 49.51 -20.38
C LEU A 163 27.52 48.86 -20.72
N LEU A 164 27.11 48.83 -21.99
CA LEU A 164 25.92 48.11 -22.47
C LEU A 164 26.14 46.58 -22.56
N LYS A 165 27.27 46.07 -22.09
CA LYS A 165 27.55 44.63 -22.03
C LYS A 165 26.58 43.94 -21.06
N LYS A 166 26.06 42.80 -21.48
CA LYS A 166 25.19 41.95 -20.65
C LYS A 166 26.03 40.97 -19.83
N PRO A 167 25.63 40.64 -18.58
CA PRO A 167 26.26 39.57 -17.82
C PRO A 167 26.20 38.23 -18.57
N THR A 168 27.23 37.40 -18.43
CA THR A 168 27.19 36.05 -19.00
C THR A 168 26.25 35.15 -18.19
N VAL A 169 25.75 34.08 -18.80
CA VAL A 169 24.86 33.13 -18.12
C VAL A 169 25.53 32.51 -16.88
N ASN A 170 26.80 32.15 -16.97
CA ASN A 170 27.56 31.61 -15.84
C ASN A 170 27.67 32.61 -14.69
N MET A 171 27.86 33.90 -14.98
CA MET A 171 27.90 34.93 -13.93
C MET A 171 26.57 35.02 -13.16
N VAL A 172 25.43 34.90 -13.85
CA VAL A 172 24.11 34.93 -13.19
C VAL A 172 23.83 33.64 -12.42
N ILE A 173 24.31 32.49 -12.91
CA ILE A 173 24.29 31.22 -12.16
C ILE A 173 25.12 31.35 -10.88
N ASP A 174 26.32 31.90 -10.96
CA ASP A 174 27.21 32.07 -9.81
C ASP A 174 26.62 33.07 -8.79
N GLN A 175 25.98 34.15 -9.26
CA GLN A 175 25.26 35.09 -8.39
C GLN A 175 24.12 34.36 -7.65
N LEU A 176 23.36 33.53 -8.36
CA LEU A 176 22.27 32.75 -7.77
C LEU A 176 22.79 31.71 -6.76
N LYS A 177 23.92 31.07 -7.03
CA LYS A 177 24.57 30.18 -6.05
C LYS A 177 25.06 30.95 -4.83
N GLU A 178 25.59 32.15 -5.01
CA GLU A 178 26.09 32.98 -3.91
C GLU A 178 24.96 33.46 -3.00
N VAL A 179 23.82 33.91 -3.56
CA VAL A 179 22.66 34.30 -2.73
C VAL A 179 22.09 33.10 -1.97
N ALA A 180 22.14 31.90 -2.56
CA ALA A 180 21.62 30.68 -1.95
C ALA A 180 22.45 30.16 -0.76
N LYS A 181 23.70 30.65 -0.57
CA LYS A 181 24.53 30.34 0.61
C LYS A 181 24.13 31.11 1.87
N SER A 182 23.24 32.10 1.76
CA SER A 182 22.79 32.90 2.91
C SER A 182 21.73 32.14 3.71
N PHE A 183 21.98 31.93 5.01
CA PHE A 183 21.11 31.15 5.91
C PHE A 183 20.35 31.99 6.96
N ASP A 184 20.59 33.31 7.03
CA ASP A 184 20.01 34.20 8.06
C ASP A 184 18.63 34.75 7.63
N GLY A 185 17.71 33.87 7.24
CA GLY A 185 16.36 34.22 6.80
C GLY A 185 16.31 34.93 5.44
N ILE A 186 15.17 34.82 4.76
CA ILE A 186 14.97 35.42 3.44
C ILE A 186 14.54 36.89 3.62
N THR A 187 15.41 37.84 3.29
CA THR A 187 15.04 39.27 3.22
C THR A 187 14.52 39.63 1.82
N LEU A 188 13.87 40.78 1.71
CA LEU A 188 13.39 41.32 0.43
C LEU A 188 14.51 41.43 -0.63
N TYR A 189 15.76 41.66 -0.21
CA TYR A 189 16.91 41.71 -1.13
C TYR A 189 17.23 40.34 -1.71
N GLN A 190 17.25 39.26 -0.91
CA GLN A 190 17.42 37.89 -1.42
C GLN A 190 16.32 37.56 -2.42
N GLU A 191 15.07 37.91 -2.11
CA GLU A 191 13.92 37.61 -2.97
C GLU A 191 14.01 38.35 -4.32
N ASN A 192 14.38 39.64 -4.30
CA ASN A 192 14.54 40.45 -5.50
C ASN A 192 15.68 39.93 -6.39
N ILE A 193 16.85 39.66 -5.80
CA ILE A 193 18.02 39.10 -6.51
C ILE A 193 17.67 37.75 -7.13
N THR A 194 17.06 36.86 -6.34
CA THR A 194 16.66 35.52 -6.80
C THR A 194 15.68 35.61 -7.96
N ASN A 195 14.65 36.47 -7.84
CA ASN A 195 13.66 36.65 -8.89
C ASN A 195 14.28 37.25 -10.18
N ALA A 196 15.22 38.20 -10.04
CA ALA A 196 15.95 38.76 -11.17
C ALA A 196 16.83 37.70 -11.87
N CYS A 197 17.53 36.86 -11.10
CA CYS A 197 18.31 35.73 -11.62
C CYS A 197 17.41 34.72 -12.33
N TYR A 198 16.28 34.32 -11.74
CA TYR A 198 15.33 33.40 -12.38
C TYR A 198 14.80 33.95 -13.69
N LYS A 199 14.40 35.23 -13.72
CA LYS A 199 13.93 35.88 -14.94
C LYS A 199 14.99 35.84 -16.04
N TYR A 200 16.22 36.23 -15.73
CA TYR A 200 17.32 36.22 -16.69
C TYR A 200 17.62 34.82 -17.22
N LEU A 201 17.74 33.83 -16.32
CA LEU A 201 18.05 32.46 -16.68
C LEU A 201 16.92 31.80 -17.47
N HIS A 202 15.66 32.10 -17.14
CA HIS A 202 14.51 31.65 -17.89
C HIS A 202 14.51 32.22 -19.33
N GLU A 203 14.70 33.54 -19.48
CA GLU A 203 14.80 34.18 -20.79
C GLU A 203 15.98 33.63 -21.62
N ALA A 204 17.15 33.43 -21.00
CA ALA A 204 18.34 32.88 -21.65
C ALA A 204 18.16 31.40 -22.06
N LEU A 205 17.46 30.61 -21.23
CA LEU A 205 17.14 29.21 -21.50
C LEU A 205 16.25 29.06 -22.74
N LEU A 206 15.33 30.00 -22.99
CA LEU A 206 14.42 29.96 -24.13
C LEU A 206 15.08 30.36 -25.46
N GLN A 207 16.25 31.01 -25.44
CA GLN A 207 16.89 31.54 -26.65
C GLN A 207 17.72 30.50 -27.41
N ASN A 208 18.44 29.61 -26.73
CA ASN A 208 19.36 28.66 -27.37
C ASN A 208 19.48 27.34 -26.58
N GLY A 209 19.47 26.21 -27.30
CA GLY A 209 19.62 24.86 -26.72
C GLY A 209 20.96 24.61 -26.03
N ALA A 210 22.07 25.19 -26.52
CA ALA A 210 23.37 25.05 -25.85
C ALA A 210 23.40 25.75 -24.50
N THR A 211 22.84 26.96 -24.42
CA THR A 211 22.69 27.72 -23.18
C THR A 211 21.78 26.99 -22.19
N LYS A 212 20.68 26.41 -22.68
CA LYS A 212 19.79 25.56 -21.87
C LYS A 212 20.54 24.40 -21.23
N ALA A 213 21.40 23.70 -21.97
CA ALA A 213 22.17 22.58 -21.42
C ALA A 213 23.06 23.01 -20.25
N ILE A 214 23.78 24.13 -20.40
CA ILE A 214 24.64 24.71 -19.37
C ILE A 214 23.84 25.06 -18.11
N ILE A 215 22.71 25.76 -18.27
CA ILE A 215 21.86 26.16 -17.14
C ILE A 215 21.35 24.94 -16.37
N VAL A 216 20.88 23.92 -17.09
CA VAL A 216 20.35 22.70 -16.47
C VAL A 216 21.43 21.93 -15.74
N GLU A 217 22.60 21.73 -16.37
CA GLU A 217 23.72 20.99 -15.77
C GLU A 217 24.20 21.65 -14.48
N GLU A 218 24.38 22.97 -14.49
CA GLU A 218 24.86 23.72 -13.34
C GLU A 218 23.85 23.82 -12.21
N LEU A 219 22.55 23.92 -12.51
CA LEU A 219 21.52 24.14 -11.47
C LEU A 219 20.98 22.85 -10.87
N LYS A 220 21.00 21.74 -11.60
CA LYS A 220 20.37 20.47 -11.18
C LYS A 220 20.92 19.90 -9.87
N SER A 221 22.18 20.18 -9.54
CA SER A 221 22.87 19.67 -8.36
C SER A 221 23.03 20.71 -7.24
N ASN A 222 22.36 21.85 -7.33
CA ASN A 222 22.50 22.96 -6.38
C ASN A 222 21.17 23.27 -5.69
N SER A 223 21.23 23.58 -4.39
CA SER A 223 20.08 24.10 -3.64
C SER A 223 19.89 25.57 -3.99
N PHE A 224 19.09 25.87 -5.01
CA PHE A 224 18.87 27.24 -5.48
C PHE A 224 17.38 27.64 -5.51
N ILE A 225 16.45 26.71 -5.25
CA ILE A 225 15.01 27.01 -5.32
C ILE A 225 14.57 27.64 -4.01
N LEU A 226 14.12 28.89 -4.08
CA LEU A 226 13.66 29.64 -2.93
C LEU A 226 12.29 29.15 -2.45
N VAL A 227 12.24 28.70 -1.21
CA VAL A 227 11.04 28.35 -0.42
C VAL A 227 10.97 29.27 0.81
N GLU A 228 9.92 29.17 1.62
CA GLU A 228 9.65 30.13 2.73
C GLU A 228 10.85 30.35 3.66
N ASN A 229 11.57 29.28 4.01
CA ASN A 229 12.63 29.32 5.01
C ASN A 229 14.05 29.10 4.45
N GLY A 230 14.26 29.17 3.13
CA GLY A 230 15.59 28.97 2.56
C GLY A 230 15.61 28.50 1.11
N TYR A 231 16.75 27.95 0.71
CA TYR A 231 16.97 27.38 -0.62
C TYR A 231 17.05 25.86 -0.55
N VAL A 232 16.32 25.18 -1.44
CA VAL A 232 16.25 23.72 -1.49
C VAL A 232 16.62 23.18 -2.86
N ASP A 233 17.00 21.91 -2.89
CA ASP A 233 17.32 21.15 -4.09
C ASP A 233 16.07 20.91 -4.96
N PRO A 234 16.19 20.91 -6.31
CA PRO A 234 15.06 20.64 -7.21
C PRO A 234 14.30 19.35 -6.92
N THR A 235 14.96 18.31 -6.40
CA THR A 235 14.34 17.02 -6.09
C THR A 235 13.38 17.08 -4.90
N LYS A 236 13.50 18.10 -4.03
CA LYS A 236 12.62 18.34 -2.87
C LYS A 236 11.45 19.25 -3.19
N VAL A 237 11.32 19.71 -4.43
CA VAL A 237 10.26 20.65 -4.85
C VAL A 237 9.36 20.00 -5.88
N SER A 238 8.06 20.25 -5.76
CA SER A 238 7.09 19.91 -6.80
C SER A 238 6.22 21.09 -7.19
N PHE A 239 5.70 21.07 -8.41
CA PHE A 239 4.69 22.04 -8.84
C PHE A 239 3.40 21.89 -8.01
N HIS A 240 3.01 20.65 -7.72
CA HIS A 240 1.74 20.34 -7.07
C HIS A 240 1.93 19.46 -5.83
N LEU A 241 1.63 20.04 -4.66
CA LEU A 241 1.57 19.36 -3.38
C LEU A 241 0.35 19.88 -2.63
N ASN A 242 -0.53 18.99 -2.18
CA ASN A 242 -1.83 19.36 -1.62
C ASN A 242 -1.79 19.71 -0.12
N PHE A 243 -0.65 19.52 0.54
CA PHE A 243 -0.51 19.61 1.99
C PHE A 243 0.91 20.02 2.38
N GLU A 244 1.08 20.44 3.63
CA GLU A 244 2.39 20.86 4.14
C GLU A 244 3.27 19.66 4.53
N ALA A 245 4.42 19.53 3.87
CA ALA A 245 5.41 18.48 4.10
C ALA A 245 6.83 19.02 4.41
N ALA A 246 6.92 20.30 4.78
CA ALA A 246 8.17 20.91 5.23
C ALA A 246 8.67 20.22 6.52
N PRO A 247 10.00 20.14 6.75
CA PRO A 247 11.08 20.67 5.91
C PRO A 247 11.54 19.74 4.77
N TYR A 248 10.94 18.56 4.60
CA TYR A 248 11.43 17.52 3.70
C TYR A 248 11.05 17.73 2.24
N LEU A 249 9.78 18.07 1.98
CA LEU A 249 9.22 18.28 0.65
C LEU A 249 8.46 19.61 0.61
N HIS A 250 8.57 20.31 -0.51
CA HIS A 250 8.05 21.66 -0.68
C HIS A 250 7.23 21.79 -1.95
N GLN A 251 6.24 22.68 -1.91
CA GLN A 251 5.58 23.15 -3.11
C GLN A 251 6.32 24.37 -3.68
N LEU A 252 6.48 24.41 -5.00
CA LEU A 252 7.01 25.58 -5.68
C LEU A 252 6.07 26.78 -5.45
N SER A 253 6.63 27.90 -4.98
CA SER A 253 5.86 29.12 -4.73
C SER A 253 5.03 29.54 -5.93
N ASN A 254 3.77 29.93 -5.69
CA ASN A 254 2.84 30.35 -6.73
C ASN A 254 3.36 31.52 -7.57
N LYS A 255 4.23 32.38 -7.00
CA LYS A 255 4.90 33.49 -7.70
C LYS A 255 5.74 33.01 -8.90
N TYR A 256 6.38 31.84 -8.75
CA TYR A 256 7.34 31.30 -9.72
C TYR A 256 6.71 30.24 -10.63
N ARG A 257 5.66 29.58 -10.15
CA ARG A 257 4.99 28.45 -10.82
C ARG A 257 4.58 28.74 -12.27
N ASN A 258 4.07 29.95 -12.52
CA ASN A 258 3.64 30.37 -13.86
C ASN A 258 4.70 31.19 -14.60
N SER A 259 5.52 31.95 -13.87
CA SER A 259 6.45 32.92 -14.45
C SER A 259 7.71 32.26 -15.05
N PHE A 260 8.16 31.14 -14.48
CA PHE A 260 9.43 30.49 -14.85
C PHE A 260 9.29 28.97 -15.00
N ARG A 261 8.12 28.49 -15.45
CA ARG A 261 7.77 27.08 -15.48
C ARG A 261 8.81 26.21 -16.19
N GLU A 262 9.21 26.62 -17.40
CA GLU A 262 10.16 25.88 -18.24
C GLU A 262 11.53 25.77 -17.57
N LEU A 263 11.95 26.77 -16.79
CA LEU A 263 13.21 26.68 -16.04
C LEU A 263 13.14 25.55 -15.02
N PHE A 264 12.09 25.54 -14.20
CA PHE A 264 11.92 24.55 -13.13
C PHE A 264 11.63 23.12 -13.65
N GLU A 265 10.88 22.98 -14.75
CA GLU A 265 10.68 21.66 -15.37
C GLU A 265 12.00 21.07 -15.90
N ASN A 266 12.87 21.90 -16.50
CA ASN A 266 14.12 21.41 -17.11
C ASN A 266 15.23 21.10 -16.08
N VAL A 267 15.26 21.80 -14.94
CA VAL A 267 16.21 21.53 -13.83
C VAL A 267 15.79 20.35 -12.94
N GLY A 268 14.59 19.77 -13.17
CA GLY A 268 14.15 18.54 -12.52
C GLY A 268 13.13 18.70 -11.40
N VAL A 269 12.46 19.86 -11.28
CA VAL A 269 11.32 20.02 -10.37
C VAL A 269 10.18 19.13 -10.84
N ARG A 270 9.68 18.27 -9.94
CA ARG A 270 8.67 17.26 -10.30
C ARG A 270 7.30 17.90 -10.45
N HIS A 271 6.46 17.36 -11.32
CA HIS A 271 5.07 17.82 -11.41
C HIS A 271 4.30 17.53 -10.10
N ALA A 272 4.45 16.32 -9.57
CA ALA A 272 3.94 15.88 -8.27
C ALA A 272 4.86 14.77 -7.72
N PHE A 273 4.85 14.57 -6.40
CA PHE A 273 5.62 13.49 -5.75
C PHE A 273 4.93 12.12 -5.88
N THR A 274 5.73 11.06 -5.83
CA THR A 274 5.25 9.67 -5.86
C THR A 274 5.10 9.08 -4.46
N VAL A 275 4.55 7.87 -4.37
CA VAL A 275 4.44 7.14 -3.09
C VAL A 275 5.82 6.87 -2.50
N GLU A 276 6.80 6.59 -3.35
CA GLU A 276 8.18 6.31 -2.97
C GLU A 276 8.87 7.55 -2.37
N ASP A 277 8.60 8.75 -2.92
CA ASP A 277 9.11 10.01 -2.34
C ASP A 277 8.57 10.23 -0.92
N PHE A 278 7.28 9.98 -0.71
CA PHE A 278 6.66 10.09 0.60
C PHE A 278 7.17 9.03 1.59
N ALA A 279 7.42 7.80 1.12
CA ALA A 279 8.02 6.76 1.95
C ALA A 279 9.43 7.14 2.43
N LEU A 280 10.26 7.74 1.56
CA LEU A 280 11.59 8.23 1.93
C LEU A 280 11.56 9.31 3.01
N VAL A 281 10.51 10.15 3.05
CA VAL A 281 10.33 11.13 4.13
C VAL A 281 10.06 10.41 5.46
N LEU A 282 9.16 9.41 5.47
CA LEU A 282 8.87 8.61 6.66
C LEU A 282 10.12 7.87 7.16
N GLU A 283 10.95 7.37 6.25
CA GLU A 283 12.26 6.78 6.58
C GLU A 283 13.24 7.80 7.16
N SER A 284 13.31 9.00 6.59
CA SER A 284 14.19 10.08 7.10
C SER A 284 13.78 10.50 8.52
N VAL A 285 12.48 10.71 8.76
CA VAL A 285 11.94 10.99 10.09
C VAL A 285 12.23 9.85 11.06
N ASN A 286 12.15 8.60 10.60
CA ASN A 286 12.47 7.42 11.41
C ASN A 286 13.97 7.33 11.77
N GLN A 287 14.85 7.73 10.86
CA GLN A 287 16.30 7.78 11.10
C GLN A 287 16.66 8.88 12.11
N GLU A 288 16.09 10.07 11.95
CA GLU A 288 16.37 11.23 12.82
C GLU A 288 15.92 11.00 14.28
N ARG A 289 14.76 10.37 14.50
CA ARG A 289 14.30 10.05 15.87
C ARG A 289 15.15 8.95 16.53
N GLY A 290 15.75 8.06 15.74
CA GLY A 290 16.38 6.83 16.21
C GLY A 290 15.40 5.93 16.98
N THR A 291 15.65 5.71 18.28
CA THR A 291 14.82 4.86 19.15
C THR A 291 13.75 5.62 19.93
N LYS A 292 13.75 6.96 19.86
CA LYS A 292 12.80 7.80 20.60
C LYS A 292 11.42 7.79 19.95
N PRO A 293 10.33 8.01 20.71
CA PRO A 293 9.01 8.27 20.15
C PRO A 293 9.01 9.50 19.25
N LEU A 294 8.12 9.54 18.25
CA LEU A 294 7.90 10.74 17.45
C LEU A 294 7.47 11.92 18.34
N THR A 295 7.99 13.10 18.03
CA THR A 295 7.43 14.36 18.54
C THR A 295 6.06 14.60 17.92
N GLU A 296 5.23 15.43 18.57
CA GLU A 296 3.89 15.76 18.05
C GLU A 296 3.97 16.35 16.64
N GLU A 297 4.92 17.25 16.38
CA GLU A 297 5.14 17.87 15.07
C GLU A 297 5.46 16.83 13.98
N ASN A 298 6.39 15.91 14.26
CA ASN A 298 6.76 14.85 13.32
C ASN A 298 5.64 13.82 13.13
N PHE A 299 4.86 13.55 14.18
CA PHE A 299 3.68 12.69 14.06
C PHE A 299 2.62 13.30 13.15
N GLN A 300 2.31 14.60 13.32
CA GLN A 300 1.37 15.31 12.44
C GLN A 300 1.84 15.35 10.99
N LEU A 301 3.16 15.54 10.76
CA LEU A 301 3.77 15.44 9.43
C LEU A 301 3.57 14.03 8.84
N CYS A 302 3.92 12.97 9.58
CA CYS A 302 3.73 11.59 9.12
C CYS A 302 2.26 11.31 8.78
N ARG A 303 1.34 11.78 9.63
CA ARG A 303 -0.10 11.62 9.41
C ARG A 303 -0.56 12.28 8.12
N ARG A 304 -0.14 13.53 7.82
CA ARG A 304 -0.46 14.21 6.54
C ARG A 304 0.13 13.46 5.34
N ILE A 305 1.40 13.04 5.43
CA ILE A 305 2.06 12.26 4.38
C ILE A 305 1.28 10.97 4.07
N ILE A 306 0.85 10.25 5.10
CA ILE A 306 0.13 8.98 4.94
C ILE A 306 -1.29 9.21 4.40
N SER A 307 -2.05 10.13 5.03
CA SER A 307 -3.48 10.32 4.76
C SER A 307 -3.80 11.17 3.54
N GLU A 308 -2.92 12.11 3.15
CA GLU A 308 -3.15 13.01 2.03
C GLU A 308 -2.23 12.67 0.85
N GLY A 309 -0.96 12.35 1.12
CA GLY A 309 0.03 11.98 0.09
C GLY A 309 -0.13 10.55 -0.42
N ILE A 310 0.19 9.58 0.44
CA ILE A 310 0.21 8.15 0.07
C ILE A 310 -1.20 7.68 -0.29
N TRP A 311 -2.19 7.93 0.57
CA TRP A 311 -3.57 7.51 0.33
C TRP A 311 -4.14 8.07 -0.98
N GLY A 312 -3.89 9.36 -1.28
CA GLY A 312 -4.32 9.99 -2.52
C GLY A 312 -3.82 9.27 -3.78
N LEU A 313 -2.66 8.62 -3.72
CA LEU A 313 -2.04 7.90 -4.83
C LEU A 313 -2.35 6.40 -4.90
N ILE A 314 -2.89 5.81 -3.83
CA ILE A 314 -3.18 4.35 -3.75
C ILE A 314 -4.66 4.01 -3.61
N ARG A 315 -5.53 4.99 -3.32
CA ARG A 315 -6.96 4.79 -3.06
C ARG A 315 -7.66 3.96 -4.13
N GLU A 316 -7.42 4.26 -5.41
CA GLU A 316 -8.05 3.60 -6.55
C GLU A 316 -7.32 2.32 -7.03
N LYS A 317 -6.14 2.03 -6.47
CA LYS A 317 -5.35 0.85 -6.87
C LYS A 317 -5.92 -0.43 -6.23
N LYS A 318 -5.63 -1.59 -6.83
CA LYS A 318 -6.04 -2.90 -6.28
C LYS A 318 -5.29 -3.21 -4.98
N GLN A 319 -5.99 -3.85 -4.03
CA GLN A 319 -5.45 -4.21 -2.70
C GLN A 319 -4.17 -5.05 -2.79
N GLU A 320 -4.21 -6.16 -3.52
CA GLU A 320 -3.09 -7.11 -3.67
C GLU A 320 -1.80 -6.45 -4.21
N LEU A 321 -1.95 -5.48 -5.13
CA LEU A 321 -0.84 -4.73 -5.68
C LEU A 321 -0.20 -3.82 -4.62
N CYS A 322 -1.02 -3.15 -3.81
CA CYS A 322 -0.56 -2.25 -2.78
C CYS A 322 0.15 -3.02 -1.66
N GLU A 323 -0.40 -4.13 -1.18
CA GLU A 323 0.24 -4.96 -0.15
C GLU A 323 1.61 -5.46 -0.61
N LYS A 324 1.71 -5.96 -1.85
CA LYS A 324 2.96 -6.49 -2.40
C LYS A 324 4.04 -5.41 -2.61
N LYS A 325 3.64 -4.21 -3.05
CA LYS A 325 4.58 -3.14 -3.42
C LYS A 325 4.89 -2.19 -2.26
N TYR A 326 3.92 -1.94 -1.40
CA TYR A 326 3.94 -0.89 -0.38
C TYR A 326 3.81 -1.42 1.06
N GLY A 327 3.85 -2.74 1.26
CA GLY A 327 3.73 -3.39 2.56
C GLY A 327 4.77 -2.97 3.61
N GLU A 328 5.93 -2.50 3.17
CA GLU A 328 7.02 -2.08 4.05
C GLU A 328 7.01 -0.59 4.39
N ILE A 329 6.06 0.19 3.83
CA ILE A 329 5.91 1.59 4.18
C ILE A 329 5.66 1.72 5.70
N LEU A 330 6.38 2.65 6.32
CA LEU A 330 6.31 2.85 7.75
C LEU A 330 5.02 3.56 8.16
N LEU A 331 4.35 3.04 9.20
CA LEU A 331 3.21 3.68 9.85
C LEU A 331 3.50 3.84 11.35
N PRO A 332 2.95 4.88 12.00
CA PRO A 332 3.12 5.07 13.43
C PRO A 332 2.29 4.04 14.21
N ASP A 333 2.89 3.47 15.26
CA ASP A 333 2.22 2.61 16.24
C ASP A 333 1.64 3.43 17.41
N THR A 334 0.89 2.78 18.31
CA THR A 334 0.31 3.43 19.51
C THR A 334 1.33 4.00 20.50
N ARG A 335 2.63 3.70 20.33
CA ARG A 335 3.73 4.28 21.12
C ARG A 335 4.52 5.31 20.30
N LEU A 336 3.95 5.79 19.19
CA LEU A 336 4.55 6.77 18.30
C LEU A 336 5.90 6.31 17.72
N ALA A 337 6.08 5.01 17.50
CA ALA A 337 7.20 4.46 16.73
C ALA A 337 6.76 4.17 15.29
N LEU A 338 7.61 4.49 14.31
CA LEU A 338 7.39 4.12 12.91
C LEU A 338 7.83 2.68 12.66
N LEU A 339 6.90 1.84 12.20
CA LEU A 339 7.10 0.42 11.93
C LEU A 339 6.49 0.04 10.56
N PRO A 340 7.02 -0.98 9.86
CA PRO A 340 6.46 -1.45 8.59
C PRO A 340 4.96 -1.77 8.72
N ALA A 341 4.15 -1.33 7.75
CA ALA A 341 2.70 -1.50 7.78
C ALA A 341 2.27 -2.97 7.95
N ASN A 342 2.93 -3.89 7.24
CA ASN A 342 2.69 -5.34 7.33
C ASN A 342 3.01 -5.97 8.70
N SER A 343 3.74 -5.26 9.57
CA SER A 343 4.06 -5.71 10.94
C SER A 343 3.08 -5.18 11.99
N LEU A 344 2.18 -4.27 11.60
CA LEU A 344 1.22 -3.65 12.48
C LEU A 344 -0.16 -4.30 12.36
N CYS A 345 -0.89 -4.27 13.46
CA CYS A 345 -2.29 -4.63 13.51
C CYS A 345 -3.18 -3.39 13.56
N TYR A 346 -4.29 -3.40 12.82
CA TYR A 346 -5.33 -2.40 12.96
C TYR A 346 -6.41 -2.90 13.92
N ASN A 347 -6.87 -2.04 14.84
CA ASN A 347 -7.92 -2.37 15.79
C ASN A 347 -9.31 -2.27 15.14
N ASP A 348 -9.70 -3.30 14.39
CA ASP A 348 -11.01 -3.41 13.74
C ASP A 348 -12.13 -3.80 14.71
N CYS A 349 -11.79 -4.44 15.83
CA CYS A 349 -12.75 -4.94 16.82
C CYS A 349 -12.34 -4.54 18.24
N PRO A 350 -12.91 -3.47 18.82
CA PRO A 350 -12.57 -3.00 20.17
C PRO A 350 -12.79 -4.04 21.28
N TRP A 351 -13.76 -4.95 21.11
CA TRP A 351 -14.12 -5.99 22.10
C TRP A 351 -13.15 -7.17 22.12
N ILE A 352 -12.38 -7.41 21.05
CA ILE A 352 -11.37 -8.48 21.00
C ILE A 352 -10.20 -8.07 21.89
N LYS A 353 -9.83 -8.90 22.87
CA LYS A 353 -8.65 -8.69 23.72
C LYS A 353 -7.55 -9.65 23.31
N VAL A 354 -6.51 -9.12 22.67
CA VAL A 354 -5.30 -9.91 22.37
C VAL A 354 -4.38 -9.82 23.59
N LYS A 355 -4.16 -10.94 24.28
CA LYS A 355 -3.26 -11.02 25.46
C LYS A 355 -1.78 -10.94 25.09
N ASP A 356 -1.44 -11.17 23.83
CA ASP A 356 -0.08 -11.08 23.32
C ASP A 356 0.39 -9.61 23.27
N THR A 357 1.31 -9.25 24.16
CA THR A 357 1.90 -7.90 24.27
C THR A 357 2.93 -7.61 23.17
N THR A 358 3.31 -8.61 22.37
CA THR A 358 4.22 -8.41 21.23
C THR A 358 3.50 -7.76 20.04
N VAL A 359 2.17 -7.89 19.96
CA VAL A 359 1.36 -7.29 18.89
C VAL A 359 1.42 -5.78 18.97
N LYS A 360 1.84 -5.16 17.86
CA LYS A 360 1.93 -3.71 17.72
C LYS A 360 0.71 -3.21 16.95
N TYR A 361 0.07 -2.17 17.48
CA TYR A 361 -1.13 -1.60 16.87
C TYR A 361 -0.77 -0.33 16.12
N CYS A 362 -1.31 -0.16 14.92
CA CYS A 362 -1.27 1.10 14.20
C CYS A 362 -2.00 2.18 15.03
N HIS A 363 -1.47 3.40 15.02
CA HIS A 363 -2.02 4.52 15.77
C HIS A 363 -3.43 4.86 15.31
N GLY A 364 -4.34 5.17 16.25
CA GLY A 364 -5.78 5.36 15.98
C GLY A 364 -6.11 6.51 15.01
N ASP A 365 -5.28 7.54 14.97
CA ASP A 365 -5.40 8.68 14.04
C ASP A 365 -5.02 8.37 12.59
N ILE A 366 -4.43 7.19 12.30
CA ILE A 366 -4.19 6.76 10.93
C ILE A 366 -5.48 6.13 10.39
N PRO A 367 -6.02 6.62 9.24
CA PRO A 367 -7.24 6.06 8.69
C PRO A 367 -7.15 4.56 8.42
N ARG A 368 -8.22 3.82 8.71
CA ARG A 368 -8.28 2.36 8.54
C ARG A 368 -7.97 1.94 7.11
N GLU A 369 -8.56 2.65 6.17
CA GLU A 369 -8.54 2.30 4.75
C GLU A 369 -7.11 2.31 4.23
N VAL A 370 -6.30 3.31 4.61
CA VAL A 370 -4.89 3.38 4.19
C VAL A 370 -4.04 2.33 4.89
N ALA A 371 -4.23 2.10 6.20
CA ALA A 371 -3.47 1.09 6.94
C ALA A 371 -3.70 -0.32 6.37
N VAL A 372 -4.95 -0.70 6.12
CA VAL A 372 -5.30 -1.98 5.50
C VAL A 372 -4.77 -2.05 4.07
N LYS A 373 -4.90 -0.97 3.27
CA LYS A 373 -4.37 -0.93 1.90
C LYS A 373 -2.86 -1.15 1.82
N LEU A 374 -2.14 -0.72 2.85
CA LEU A 374 -0.70 -0.90 3.02
C LEU A 374 -0.33 -2.22 3.70
N GLY A 375 -1.30 -3.09 4.02
CA GLY A 375 -1.04 -4.43 4.53
C GLY A 375 -1.08 -4.60 6.06
N ALA A 376 -1.56 -3.61 6.81
CA ALA A 376 -1.80 -3.80 8.24
C ALA A 376 -2.84 -4.90 8.49
N VAL A 377 -2.54 -5.82 9.39
CA VAL A 377 -3.36 -7.02 9.63
C VAL A 377 -4.53 -6.66 10.56
N PRO A 378 -5.79 -7.04 10.26
CA PRO A 378 -6.89 -6.78 11.17
C PRO A 378 -6.75 -7.58 12.49
N LYS A 379 -7.05 -6.96 13.63
CA LYS A 379 -6.89 -7.55 14.97
C LYS A 379 -7.64 -8.87 15.15
N ARG A 380 -8.80 -9.05 14.51
CA ARG A 380 -9.54 -10.33 14.51
C ARG A 380 -8.71 -11.50 13.95
N HIS A 381 -7.94 -11.26 12.89
CA HIS A 381 -7.09 -12.29 12.28
C HIS A 381 -5.96 -12.70 13.22
N LYS A 382 -5.32 -11.73 13.91
CA LYS A 382 -4.25 -12.00 14.86
C LYS A 382 -4.73 -12.79 16.09
N ALA A 383 -5.96 -12.52 16.55
CA ALA A 383 -6.58 -13.29 17.64
C ALA A 383 -6.79 -14.77 17.28
N LEU A 384 -7.14 -15.04 16.02
CA LEU A 384 -7.39 -16.40 15.51
C LEU A 384 -6.12 -17.24 15.33
N GLU A 385 -4.96 -16.62 15.10
CA GLU A 385 -3.67 -17.33 14.93
C GLU A 385 -3.32 -18.23 16.12
N ARG A 386 -3.65 -17.80 17.36
CA ARG A 386 -3.38 -18.59 18.59
C ARG A 386 -4.09 -19.94 18.60
N TYR A 387 -5.26 -20.04 17.96
CA TYR A 387 -6.10 -21.23 17.95
C TYR A 387 -5.93 -22.05 16.65
N ALA A 388 -5.31 -21.47 15.63
CA ALA A 388 -5.12 -22.10 14.33
C ALA A 388 -3.94 -23.08 14.36
N SER A 389 -4.21 -24.39 14.23
CA SER A 389 -3.16 -25.42 14.34
C SER A 389 -2.21 -25.49 13.13
N ASN A 390 -2.56 -24.88 11.99
CA ASN A 390 -1.84 -25.04 10.71
C ASN A 390 -1.53 -23.68 10.06
N ILE A 391 -0.39 -23.07 10.37
CA ILE A 391 0.18 -21.99 9.54
C ILE A 391 1.26 -22.63 8.66
N CYS A 392 0.96 -22.83 7.38
CA CYS A 392 1.96 -23.31 6.42
C CYS A 392 2.74 -22.11 5.89
N PHE A 393 4.01 -21.99 6.31
CA PHE A 393 4.97 -21.06 5.73
C PHE A 393 5.58 -21.64 4.45
N THR A 394 5.40 -20.92 3.35
CA THR A 394 6.33 -20.72 2.22
C THR A 394 7.13 -21.93 1.71
N THR A 395 6.78 -22.42 0.51
CA THR A 395 7.71 -23.19 -0.32
C THR A 395 8.65 -22.25 -1.07
N LEU A 396 9.94 -22.23 -0.68
CA LEU A 396 11.02 -21.65 -1.48
C LEU A 396 11.27 -22.57 -2.69
N GLY A 397 10.71 -22.19 -3.84
CA GLY A 397 10.91 -22.87 -5.13
C GLY A 397 9.77 -22.54 -6.11
N THR A 398 10.09 -22.45 -7.41
CA THR A 398 9.07 -22.26 -8.45
C THR A 398 8.33 -23.58 -8.66
N GLU A 399 7.03 -23.62 -8.39
CA GLU A 399 6.22 -24.83 -8.53
C GLU A 399 6.12 -25.27 -10.01
N PHE A 400 6.39 -26.54 -10.31
CA PHE A 400 6.31 -27.14 -11.66
C PHE A 400 5.60 -28.51 -11.60
N GLY A 401 4.66 -28.76 -12.52
CA GLY A 401 3.87 -29.99 -12.59
C GLY A 401 2.40 -29.75 -12.94
N GLN A 402 1.65 -30.83 -13.21
CA GLN A 402 0.19 -30.76 -13.41
C GLN A 402 -0.51 -30.57 -12.06
N LYS A 403 -1.51 -29.69 -12.01
CA LYS A 403 -2.32 -29.42 -10.81
C LYS A 403 -3.80 -29.44 -11.17
N GLU A 404 -4.61 -30.06 -10.32
CA GLU A 404 -6.07 -30.02 -10.40
C GLU A 404 -6.59 -29.10 -9.29
N LYS A 405 -7.50 -28.18 -9.61
CA LYS A 405 -8.17 -27.35 -8.60
C LYS A 405 -9.13 -28.21 -7.78
N LEU A 406 -9.09 -28.07 -6.44
CA LEU A 406 -9.97 -28.80 -5.53
C LEU A 406 -11.46 -28.62 -5.88
N THR A 407 -11.88 -27.39 -6.19
CA THR A 407 -13.25 -27.06 -6.62
C THR A 407 -13.68 -27.84 -7.86
N GLY A 408 -12.81 -27.95 -8.86
CA GLY A 408 -13.04 -28.74 -10.08
C GLY A 408 -13.15 -30.24 -9.82
N ARG A 409 -12.32 -30.75 -8.90
CA ARG A 409 -12.38 -32.15 -8.48
C ARG A 409 -13.69 -32.48 -7.76
N ILE A 410 -14.12 -31.64 -6.81
CA ILE A 410 -15.41 -31.79 -6.11
C ILE A 410 -16.57 -31.75 -7.10
N LYS A 411 -16.57 -30.79 -8.03
CA LYS A 411 -17.58 -30.70 -9.08
C LYS A 411 -17.68 -31.97 -9.92
N SER A 412 -16.53 -32.57 -10.26
CA SER A 412 -16.48 -33.84 -10.99
C SER A 412 -17.07 -35.01 -10.19
N ILE A 413 -16.84 -35.04 -8.87
CA ILE A 413 -17.47 -36.02 -7.96
C ILE A 413 -18.98 -35.82 -7.93
N LEU A 414 -19.47 -34.59 -7.77
CA LEU A 414 -20.91 -34.31 -7.75
C LEU A 414 -21.62 -34.72 -9.04
N ASN A 415 -20.98 -34.56 -10.21
CA ASN A 415 -21.53 -35.00 -11.49
C ASN A 415 -21.62 -36.54 -11.60
N ALA A 416 -20.68 -37.27 -10.98
CA ALA A 416 -20.70 -38.73 -10.94
C ALA A 416 -21.71 -39.28 -9.91
N TYR A 417 -22.08 -38.48 -8.92
CA TYR A 417 -23.02 -38.80 -7.85
C TYR A 417 -24.20 -37.81 -7.82
N PRO A 418 -25.11 -37.84 -8.82
CA PRO A 418 -26.16 -36.83 -8.98
C PRO A 418 -27.31 -36.96 -7.96
N SER A 419 -27.32 -37.99 -7.11
CA SER A 419 -28.44 -38.26 -6.20
C SER A 419 -28.24 -37.61 -4.83
N GLU A 420 -29.06 -36.60 -4.54
CA GLU A 420 -29.17 -35.97 -3.21
C GLU A 420 -29.56 -36.98 -2.12
N LYS A 421 -30.30 -38.04 -2.46
CA LYS A 421 -30.73 -39.10 -1.53
C LYS A 421 -29.55 -39.86 -0.93
N GLU A 422 -28.45 -39.98 -1.68
CA GLU A 422 -27.25 -40.66 -1.18
C GLU A 422 -26.50 -39.81 -0.15
N MET A 423 -26.64 -38.47 -0.18
CA MET A 423 -25.96 -37.58 0.77
C MET A 423 -26.35 -37.85 2.24
N LEU A 424 -27.65 -37.98 2.54
CA LEU A 424 -28.09 -38.29 3.90
C LEU A 424 -27.65 -39.67 4.35
N LYS A 425 -27.65 -40.66 3.45
CA LYS A 425 -27.16 -42.02 3.75
C LYS A 425 -25.67 -42.01 4.06
N GLU A 426 -24.86 -41.23 3.33
CA GLU A 426 -23.43 -41.07 3.60
C GLU A 426 -23.18 -40.43 4.98
N LEU A 427 -23.95 -39.40 5.35
CA LEU A 427 -23.88 -38.79 6.68
C LEU A 427 -24.30 -39.76 7.80
N LEU A 428 -25.35 -40.54 7.56
CA LEU A 428 -25.83 -41.59 8.46
C LEU A 428 -24.79 -42.70 8.65
N GLN A 429 -24.14 -43.13 7.55
CA GLN A 429 -23.04 -44.10 7.58
C GLN A 429 -21.81 -43.54 8.31
N ASN A 430 -21.47 -42.26 8.13
CA ASN A 430 -20.37 -41.63 8.85
C ASN A 430 -20.62 -41.62 10.37
N ALA A 431 -21.87 -41.37 10.79
CA ALA A 431 -22.26 -41.46 12.20
C ALA A 431 -22.20 -42.91 12.72
N ASP A 432 -22.70 -43.89 11.96
CA ASP A 432 -22.63 -45.32 12.34
C ASP A 432 -21.18 -45.82 12.43
N ASP A 433 -20.30 -45.41 11.50
CA ASP A 433 -18.87 -45.74 11.50
C ASP A 433 -18.12 -45.11 12.69
N ALA A 434 -18.59 -43.95 13.15
CA ALA A 434 -18.14 -43.32 14.40
C ALA A 434 -18.73 -44.01 15.65
N LYS A 435 -19.59 -45.02 15.46
CA LYS A 435 -20.33 -45.77 16.49
C LYS A 435 -21.37 -44.94 17.22
N ALA A 436 -21.95 -43.95 16.57
CA ALA A 436 -23.06 -43.19 17.10
C ALA A 436 -24.30 -44.09 17.23
N THR A 437 -25.02 -43.92 18.33
CA THR A 437 -26.32 -44.59 18.56
C THR A 437 -27.48 -43.68 18.19
N GLU A 438 -27.25 -42.37 18.11
CA GLU A 438 -28.27 -41.39 17.75
C GLU A 438 -27.74 -40.41 16.72
N VAL A 439 -28.57 -40.12 15.71
CA VAL A 439 -28.36 -39.04 14.75
C VAL A 439 -29.60 -38.18 14.64
N CYS A 440 -29.42 -36.86 14.52
CA CYS A 440 -30.50 -35.91 14.36
C CYS A 440 -30.19 -34.95 13.21
N PHE A 441 -31.07 -34.93 12.20
CA PHE A 441 -31.03 -33.98 11.09
C PHE A 441 -31.93 -32.81 11.43
N VAL A 442 -31.35 -31.61 11.54
CA VAL A 442 -32.04 -30.40 11.97
C VAL A 442 -32.01 -29.38 10.85
N PHE A 443 -33.17 -28.98 10.34
CA PHE A 443 -33.26 -27.82 9.46
C PHE A 443 -33.37 -26.54 10.30
N ASP A 444 -32.41 -25.64 10.17
CA ASP A 444 -32.45 -24.31 10.80
C ASP A 444 -32.69 -23.24 9.72
N PRO A 445 -33.92 -22.71 9.57
CA PRO A 445 -34.27 -21.68 8.59
C PRO A 445 -33.92 -20.25 9.03
N ARG A 446 -33.28 -20.07 10.19
CA ARG A 446 -33.01 -18.73 10.74
C ARG A 446 -31.84 -18.05 10.04
N GLN A 447 -31.86 -16.72 10.11
CA GLN A 447 -30.71 -15.87 9.80
C GLN A 447 -30.13 -15.40 11.13
N HIS A 448 -28.85 -15.70 11.35
CA HIS A 448 -28.14 -15.38 12.60
C HIS A 448 -27.44 -14.01 12.52
N PRO A 449 -27.15 -13.37 13.67
CA PRO A 449 -26.37 -12.13 13.75
C PRO A 449 -24.96 -12.29 13.14
N SER A 450 -24.33 -11.18 12.77
CA SER A 450 -23.03 -11.18 12.09
C SER A 450 -22.01 -10.22 12.71
N ASP A 451 -22.17 -9.90 14.00
CA ASP A 451 -21.35 -8.90 14.70
C ASP A 451 -20.05 -9.53 15.25
N ARG A 452 -20.16 -10.73 15.81
CA ARG A 452 -19.07 -11.49 16.44
C ARG A 452 -18.65 -12.69 15.60
N ILE A 453 -18.29 -12.40 14.35
CA ILE A 453 -17.83 -13.39 13.36
C ILE A 453 -16.32 -13.29 13.11
N PHE A 454 -15.75 -14.28 12.41
CA PHE A 454 -14.31 -14.30 12.12
C PHE A 454 -13.84 -13.18 11.19
N ASP A 455 -14.62 -12.91 10.14
CA ASP A 455 -14.36 -11.91 9.12
C ASP A 455 -15.69 -11.53 8.43
N GLU A 456 -15.78 -10.35 7.83
CA GLU A 456 -16.98 -9.93 7.06
C GLU A 456 -17.34 -10.95 5.97
N LYS A 457 -16.34 -11.62 5.39
CA LYS A 457 -16.55 -12.69 4.40
C LYS A 457 -17.34 -13.88 4.96
N TRP A 458 -17.39 -14.10 6.28
CA TRP A 458 -18.16 -15.17 6.92
C TRP A 458 -19.68 -14.89 6.93
N SER A 459 -20.11 -13.64 6.80
CA SER A 459 -21.50 -13.22 6.90
C SER A 459 -22.50 -14.08 6.09
N PRO A 460 -22.21 -14.49 4.83
CA PRO A 460 -23.11 -15.36 4.06
C PRO A 460 -23.39 -16.74 4.69
N LEU A 461 -22.53 -17.23 5.59
CA LEU A 461 -22.66 -18.53 6.26
C LEU A 461 -23.56 -18.48 7.52
N GLN A 462 -23.99 -17.27 7.93
CA GLN A 462 -24.91 -17.06 9.05
C GLN A 462 -26.38 -17.35 8.70
N GLY A 463 -26.68 -17.72 7.45
CA GLY A 463 -28.04 -17.98 6.97
C GLY A 463 -28.59 -19.37 7.30
N PRO A 464 -29.69 -19.77 6.62
CA PRO A 464 -30.30 -21.09 6.77
C PRO A 464 -29.31 -22.23 6.56
N ALA A 465 -29.47 -23.34 7.31
CA ALA A 465 -28.57 -24.48 7.25
C ALA A 465 -29.28 -25.81 7.52
N LEU A 466 -28.70 -26.89 6.99
CA LEU A 466 -28.94 -28.24 7.48
C LEU A 466 -27.85 -28.57 8.52
N CYS A 467 -28.25 -28.78 9.76
CA CYS A 467 -27.36 -29.22 10.83
C CYS A 467 -27.54 -30.72 11.07
N VAL A 468 -26.45 -31.45 11.34
CA VAL A 468 -26.49 -32.90 11.58
C VAL A 468 -25.73 -33.23 12.85
N PHE A 469 -26.47 -33.60 13.88
CA PHE A 469 -25.95 -34.02 15.17
C PHE A 469 -25.74 -35.53 15.18
N ASN A 470 -24.65 -35.98 15.78
CA ASN A 470 -24.50 -37.35 16.26
C ASN A 470 -23.78 -37.38 17.61
N ASN A 471 -24.09 -38.38 18.43
CA ASN A 471 -23.63 -38.48 19.82
C ASN A 471 -22.23 -39.11 19.98
N GLN A 472 -21.35 -38.97 18.99
CA GLN A 472 -19.94 -39.36 19.09
C GLN A 472 -19.02 -38.23 18.61
N PRO A 473 -17.89 -37.97 19.29
CA PRO A 473 -16.91 -37.02 18.81
C PRO A 473 -16.02 -37.66 17.74
N PHE A 474 -15.46 -36.83 16.85
CA PHE A 474 -14.40 -37.25 15.94
C PHE A 474 -13.12 -37.62 16.71
N THR A 475 -12.50 -38.73 16.33
CA THR A 475 -11.12 -39.05 16.72
C THR A 475 -10.11 -38.35 15.81
N GLU A 476 -8.83 -38.27 16.21
CA GLU A 476 -7.76 -37.74 15.34
C GLU A 476 -7.63 -38.49 14.00
N ASP A 477 -7.97 -39.77 13.97
CA ASP A 477 -7.98 -40.56 12.74
C ASP A 477 -9.18 -40.21 11.85
N ASP A 478 -10.34 -39.90 12.45
CA ASP A 478 -11.50 -39.43 11.72
C ASP A 478 -11.25 -38.03 11.13
N ILE A 479 -10.59 -37.13 11.87
CA ILE A 479 -10.20 -35.78 11.41
C ILE A 479 -9.24 -35.89 10.22
N ARG A 480 -8.20 -36.73 10.33
CA ARG A 480 -7.28 -36.99 9.21
C ARG A 480 -8.00 -37.64 8.03
N GLY A 481 -8.99 -38.49 8.30
CA GLY A 481 -9.78 -39.16 7.26
C GLY A 481 -10.64 -38.21 6.44
N ILE A 482 -11.40 -37.36 7.10
CA ILE A 482 -12.36 -36.47 6.44
C ILE A 482 -11.68 -35.37 5.59
N GLN A 483 -10.40 -35.06 5.85
CA GLN A 483 -9.61 -34.11 5.06
C GLN A 483 -9.11 -34.64 3.71
N ASN A 484 -8.98 -35.96 3.56
CA ASN A 484 -8.34 -36.56 2.40
C ASN A 484 -9.35 -36.89 1.30
N LEU A 485 -9.38 -36.04 0.27
CA LEU A 485 -10.26 -36.25 -0.88
C LEU A 485 -9.73 -37.38 -1.78
N GLY A 486 -10.51 -38.45 -1.92
CA GLY A 486 -10.21 -39.54 -2.87
C GLY A 486 -9.15 -40.56 -2.42
N LYS A 487 -8.58 -40.41 -1.22
CA LYS A 487 -7.79 -41.44 -0.53
C LYS A 487 -8.52 -41.77 0.76
N GLY A 488 -9.33 -42.83 0.75
CA GLY A 488 -9.95 -43.29 1.97
C GLY A 488 -8.87 -43.67 2.98
N THR A 489 -8.79 -43.00 4.13
CA THR A 489 -7.99 -43.50 5.27
C THR A 489 -8.47 -44.86 5.77
N LYS A 490 -9.64 -45.30 5.27
CA LYS A 490 -10.28 -46.59 5.50
C LYS A 490 -9.62 -47.75 4.72
N GLU A 491 -8.62 -47.52 3.86
CA GLU A 491 -7.81 -48.59 3.23
C GLU A 491 -7.17 -49.54 4.27
N GLY A 492 -6.90 -49.03 5.49
CA GLY A 492 -6.33 -49.81 6.60
C GLY A 492 -7.35 -50.27 7.67
N ASN A 493 -8.62 -49.90 7.57
CA ASN A 493 -9.61 -50.20 8.61
C ASN A 493 -10.93 -50.74 8.01
N PRO A 494 -11.01 -52.06 7.77
CA PRO A 494 -12.08 -52.66 6.98
C PRO A 494 -13.49 -52.67 7.57
N GLY A 495 -13.66 -52.12 8.77
CA GLY A 495 -14.94 -52.03 9.46
C GLY A 495 -15.75 -50.79 9.18
N LYS A 496 -15.16 -49.81 8.49
CA LYS A 496 -15.81 -48.55 8.16
C LYS A 496 -16.22 -48.54 6.69
N THR A 497 -17.39 -48.02 6.38
CA THR A 497 -17.95 -47.99 5.02
C THR A 497 -17.33 -46.82 4.21
N GLY A 498 -17.04 -47.00 2.93
CA GLY A 498 -16.52 -45.92 2.05
C GLY A 498 -15.01 -45.97 1.74
N GLN A 499 -14.59 -47.01 1.01
CA GLN A 499 -13.19 -47.28 0.62
C GLN A 499 -12.53 -46.12 -0.16
N TYR A 500 -13.30 -45.28 -0.85
CA TYR A 500 -12.78 -44.22 -1.72
C TYR A 500 -12.73 -42.82 -1.07
N GLY A 501 -13.27 -42.65 0.15
CA GLY A 501 -13.22 -41.35 0.85
C GLY A 501 -13.93 -40.19 0.11
N ILE A 502 -14.92 -40.50 -0.73
CA ILE A 502 -15.63 -39.53 -1.58
C ILE A 502 -17.02 -39.15 -1.07
N GLY A 503 -17.63 -39.98 -0.20
CA GLY A 503 -19.03 -39.87 0.22
C GLY A 503 -19.40 -38.56 0.91
N PHE A 504 -18.52 -38.05 1.79
CA PHE A 504 -18.73 -36.75 2.46
C PHE A 504 -18.86 -35.60 1.46
N ASN A 505 -18.20 -35.65 0.30
CA ASN A 505 -18.26 -34.56 -0.69
C ASN A 505 -19.66 -34.37 -1.29
N SER A 506 -20.59 -35.32 -1.10
CA SER A 506 -21.98 -35.16 -1.52
C SER A 506 -22.69 -33.98 -0.83
N VAL A 507 -22.23 -33.53 0.35
CA VAL A 507 -22.79 -32.34 1.03
C VAL A 507 -22.65 -31.07 0.20
N TYR A 508 -21.68 -31.02 -0.72
CA TYR A 508 -21.49 -29.87 -1.60
C TYR A 508 -22.61 -29.69 -2.63
N HIS A 509 -23.58 -30.60 -2.72
CA HIS A 509 -24.83 -30.34 -3.44
C HIS A 509 -25.58 -29.14 -2.85
N ILE A 510 -25.59 -29.01 -1.51
CA ILE A 510 -26.39 -27.98 -0.82
C ILE A 510 -25.56 -26.81 -0.24
N THR A 511 -24.26 -27.00 -0.02
CA THR A 511 -23.37 -25.98 0.60
C THR A 511 -22.05 -25.81 -0.14
N ASP A 512 -21.39 -24.67 0.02
CA ASP A 512 -20.00 -24.45 -0.45
C ASP A 512 -18.96 -24.50 0.67
N CYS A 513 -19.39 -24.39 1.94
CA CYS A 513 -18.49 -24.28 3.08
C CYS A 513 -19.05 -25.10 4.28
N PRO A 514 -18.96 -26.45 4.22
CA PRO A 514 -19.39 -27.28 5.34
C PRO A 514 -18.44 -27.10 6.52
N SER A 515 -18.98 -27.16 7.73
CA SER A 515 -18.20 -27.08 8.97
C SER A 515 -18.76 -28.01 10.04
N PHE A 516 -17.97 -28.31 11.06
CA PHE A 516 -18.45 -29.04 12.22
C PHE A 516 -17.72 -28.65 13.49
N ILE A 517 -18.42 -28.79 14.62
CA ILE A 517 -17.82 -28.79 15.95
C ILE A 517 -17.85 -30.20 16.53
N SER A 518 -16.73 -30.64 17.10
CA SER A 518 -16.58 -31.97 17.71
C SER A 518 -16.05 -31.85 19.13
N GLY A 519 -16.67 -32.57 20.06
CA GLY A 519 -16.29 -32.60 21.48
C GLY A 519 -16.38 -31.24 22.18
N ASN A 520 -17.17 -30.31 21.63
CA ASN A 520 -17.24 -28.90 22.02
C ASN A 520 -15.90 -28.14 21.91
N ASP A 521 -14.80 -28.75 21.47
CA ASP A 521 -13.45 -28.16 21.61
C ASP A 521 -12.68 -28.08 20.28
N ILE A 522 -13.20 -28.72 19.23
CA ILE A 522 -12.57 -28.71 17.90
C ILE A 522 -13.58 -28.18 16.90
N LEU A 523 -13.25 -27.05 16.26
CA LEU A 523 -14.02 -26.48 15.16
C LEU A 523 -13.25 -26.68 13.84
N CYS A 524 -13.86 -27.38 12.90
CA CYS A 524 -13.29 -27.62 11.57
C CYS A 524 -14.16 -26.99 10.49
N ILE A 525 -13.52 -26.30 9.55
CA ILE A 525 -14.15 -25.58 8.45
C ILE A 525 -13.51 -26.04 7.14
N PHE A 526 -14.33 -26.51 6.20
CA PHE A 526 -13.89 -26.84 4.85
C PHE A 526 -14.28 -25.69 3.92
N ASP A 527 -13.29 -25.09 3.27
CA ASP A 527 -13.49 -23.94 2.41
C ASP A 527 -12.72 -24.14 1.09
N PRO A 528 -13.24 -25.00 0.19
CA PRO A 528 -12.58 -25.35 -1.07
C PRO A 528 -12.27 -24.15 -1.97
N HIS A 529 -13.01 -23.04 -1.80
CA HIS A 529 -12.78 -21.78 -2.51
C HIS A 529 -11.79 -20.83 -1.80
N ALA A 530 -11.36 -21.15 -0.58
CA ALA A 530 -10.52 -20.31 0.27
C ALA A 530 -11.05 -18.87 0.43
N ARG A 531 -12.37 -18.75 0.62
CA ARG A 531 -13.09 -17.46 0.65
C ARG A 531 -13.57 -17.06 2.04
N TYR A 532 -14.01 -18.03 2.84
CA TYR A 532 -14.75 -17.83 4.08
C TYR A 532 -13.91 -18.09 5.33
N ALA A 533 -13.11 -19.16 5.32
CA ALA A 533 -12.35 -19.60 6.47
C ALA A 533 -11.12 -18.69 6.67
N PRO A 534 -10.85 -18.19 7.90
CA PRO A 534 -9.73 -17.30 8.16
C PRO A 534 -8.39 -17.88 7.72
N GLY A 535 -7.66 -17.15 6.89
CA GLY A 535 -6.36 -17.53 6.34
C GLY A 535 -6.35 -18.77 5.44
N ALA A 536 -7.50 -19.29 5.01
CA ALA A 536 -7.54 -20.39 4.06
C ALA A 536 -6.85 -20.00 2.75
N THR A 537 -6.21 -20.96 2.11
CA THR A 537 -5.48 -20.78 0.84
C THR A 537 -5.79 -21.92 -0.12
N SER A 538 -5.38 -21.81 -1.38
CA SER A 538 -5.51 -22.93 -2.33
C SER A 538 -4.74 -24.20 -1.92
N LEU A 539 -3.71 -24.07 -1.08
CA LEU A 539 -2.94 -25.20 -0.54
C LEU A 539 -3.57 -25.79 0.73
N SER A 540 -4.17 -24.93 1.55
CA SER A 540 -4.88 -25.30 2.78
C SER A 540 -6.31 -24.73 2.75
N PRO A 541 -7.23 -25.35 1.97
CA PRO A 541 -8.56 -24.82 1.69
C PRO A 541 -9.55 -25.15 2.83
N GLY A 542 -9.27 -24.61 4.00
CA GLY A 542 -10.03 -24.81 5.23
C GLY A 542 -9.25 -24.36 6.47
N ARG A 543 -9.86 -24.51 7.65
CA ARG A 543 -9.23 -24.16 8.93
C ARG A 543 -9.71 -25.08 10.04
N MET A 544 -8.80 -25.42 10.96
CA MET A 544 -9.12 -26.11 12.21
C MET A 544 -8.70 -25.23 13.39
N PHE A 545 -9.62 -25.06 14.34
CA PHE A 545 -9.39 -24.40 15.62
C PHE A 545 -9.53 -25.44 16.75
N ARG A 546 -8.61 -25.41 17.70
CA ARG A 546 -8.57 -26.30 18.88
C ARG A 546 -8.51 -25.48 20.17
N ASP A 547 -8.76 -26.13 21.30
CA ASP A 547 -8.67 -25.54 22.64
C ASP A 547 -9.55 -24.29 22.75
N LEU A 548 -10.84 -24.44 22.44
CA LEU A 548 -11.82 -23.34 22.36
C LEU A 548 -12.19 -22.84 23.76
N ASP A 549 -11.30 -22.01 24.31
CA ASP A 549 -11.45 -21.39 25.63
C ASP A 549 -12.60 -20.36 25.70
N THR A 550 -12.90 -19.90 26.92
CA THR A 550 -13.97 -18.92 27.17
C THR A 550 -13.77 -17.62 26.38
N ASP A 551 -12.51 -17.22 26.13
CA ASP A 551 -12.20 -16.02 25.36
C ASP A 551 -12.62 -16.20 23.89
N PHE A 552 -12.27 -17.33 23.25
CA PHE A 552 -12.71 -17.64 21.89
C PHE A 552 -14.23 -17.64 21.78
N ARG A 553 -14.91 -18.30 22.73
CA ARG A 553 -16.38 -18.41 22.76
C ARG A 553 -17.06 -17.05 22.89
N THR A 554 -16.50 -16.17 23.71
CA THR A 554 -17.07 -14.83 23.91
C THR A 554 -16.82 -13.93 22.71
N GLN A 555 -15.66 -14.05 22.07
CA GLN A 555 -15.25 -13.21 20.93
C GLN A 555 -15.94 -13.60 19.62
N PHE A 556 -16.26 -14.88 19.45
CA PHE A 556 -16.85 -15.45 18.24
C PHE A 556 -18.19 -16.17 18.51
N SER A 557 -18.98 -15.64 19.44
CA SER A 557 -20.26 -16.25 19.86
C SER A 557 -21.20 -16.49 18.69
N ASP A 558 -21.34 -15.52 17.80
CA ASP A 558 -22.24 -15.61 16.65
C ASP A 558 -21.85 -16.74 15.68
N VAL A 559 -20.59 -17.21 15.71
CA VAL A 559 -20.17 -18.39 14.94
C VAL A 559 -20.49 -19.68 15.67
N LEU A 560 -20.33 -19.72 16.99
CA LEU A 560 -20.56 -20.93 17.79
C LEU A 560 -22.04 -21.22 18.02
N ASP A 561 -22.86 -20.18 18.11
CA ASP A 561 -24.32 -20.29 18.29
C ASP A 561 -24.99 -21.03 17.11
N LEU A 562 -24.33 -21.02 15.94
CA LEU A 562 -24.76 -21.73 14.75
C LEU A 562 -24.82 -23.27 14.90
N TYR A 563 -24.13 -23.82 15.90
CA TYR A 563 -24.05 -25.26 16.18
C TYR A 563 -25.06 -25.71 17.24
N LEU A 564 -26.09 -24.90 17.52
CA LEU A 564 -27.26 -25.28 18.30
C LEU A 564 -26.95 -25.79 19.72
N GLY A 565 -25.94 -25.19 20.37
CA GLY A 565 -25.52 -25.56 21.73
C GLY A 565 -26.61 -25.38 22.81
N ASP A 566 -27.62 -24.54 22.54
CA ASP A 566 -28.78 -24.36 23.41
C ASP A 566 -29.75 -25.57 23.37
N HIS A 567 -29.69 -26.38 22.32
CA HIS A 567 -30.58 -27.54 22.12
C HIS A 567 -29.87 -28.89 22.28
N PHE A 568 -28.57 -28.94 21.97
CA PHE A 568 -27.76 -30.15 22.00
C PHE A 568 -26.56 -29.96 22.91
N LYS A 569 -26.30 -30.97 23.77
CA LYS A 569 -25.07 -31.02 24.55
C LYS A 569 -23.90 -31.28 23.62
N LEU A 570 -23.05 -30.28 23.44
CA LEU A 570 -21.94 -30.35 22.49
C LEU A 570 -20.76 -31.17 23.03
N GLU A 571 -20.75 -31.51 24.32
CA GLU A 571 -19.74 -32.40 24.90
C GLU A 571 -19.84 -33.82 24.32
N ASN A 572 -18.71 -34.39 23.91
CA ASN A 572 -18.64 -35.76 23.37
C ASN A 572 -19.61 -36.04 22.21
N CYS A 573 -19.87 -35.05 21.36
CA CYS A 573 -20.70 -35.21 20.17
C CYS A 573 -20.02 -34.60 18.95
N THR A 574 -20.64 -34.72 17.78
CA THR A 574 -20.31 -33.93 16.61
C THR A 574 -21.56 -33.27 16.05
N MET A 575 -21.49 -31.96 15.82
CA MET A 575 -22.53 -31.20 15.13
C MET A 575 -21.95 -30.65 13.82
N PHE A 576 -22.42 -31.19 12.71
CA PHE A 576 -22.19 -30.60 11.39
C PHE A 576 -23.14 -29.45 11.14
N ARG A 577 -22.67 -28.46 10.39
CA ARG A 577 -23.46 -27.37 9.84
C ARG A 577 -23.19 -27.24 8.35
N PHE A 578 -24.25 -27.30 7.56
CA PHE A 578 -24.23 -27.12 6.12
C PHE A 578 -25.05 -25.88 5.75
N PRO A 579 -24.44 -24.67 5.75
CA PRO A 579 -25.14 -23.46 5.37
C PRO A 579 -25.56 -23.51 3.91
N LEU A 580 -26.84 -23.23 3.64
CA LEU A 580 -27.41 -23.39 2.31
C LEU A 580 -26.82 -22.37 1.33
N ARG A 581 -26.45 -22.84 0.14
CA ARG A 581 -25.95 -21.98 -0.94
C ARG A 581 -27.04 -21.02 -1.39
N ASN A 582 -26.92 -19.74 -1.01
CA ASN A 582 -27.83 -18.70 -1.47
C ASN A 582 -27.49 -18.23 -2.90
N GLY A 583 -28.32 -17.34 -3.46
CA GLY A 583 -28.18 -16.85 -4.83
C GLY A 583 -26.86 -16.13 -5.12
N GLU A 584 -26.31 -15.38 -4.17
CA GLU A 584 -25.03 -14.67 -4.35
C GLU A 584 -23.83 -15.62 -4.26
N MET A 585 -23.89 -16.61 -3.35
CA MET A 585 -22.90 -17.68 -3.27
C MET A 585 -22.87 -18.48 -4.59
N ALA A 586 -24.04 -18.84 -5.13
CA ALA A 586 -24.17 -19.62 -6.35
C ALA A 586 -23.50 -18.96 -7.56
N LYS A 587 -23.72 -17.66 -7.79
CA LYS A 587 -23.11 -16.90 -8.91
C LYS A 587 -21.58 -17.00 -8.96
N THR A 588 -20.95 -17.20 -7.81
CA THR A 588 -19.50 -17.14 -7.65
C THR A 588 -18.89 -18.49 -7.25
N SER A 589 -19.70 -19.55 -7.12
CA SER A 589 -19.24 -20.88 -6.72
C SER A 589 -18.74 -21.68 -7.92
N GLU A 590 -17.46 -22.01 -7.92
CA GLU A 590 -16.87 -22.93 -8.91
C GLU A 590 -17.39 -24.39 -8.78
N ILE A 591 -18.05 -24.74 -7.67
CA ILE A 591 -18.56 -26.11 -7.41
C ILE A 591 -19.95 -26.29 -8.03
N SER A 592 -20.91 -25.43 -7.68
CA SER A 592 -22.27 -25.47 -8.21
C SER A 592 -22.88 -24.08 -8.32
N GLN A 593 -23.48 -23.79 -9.48
CA GLN A 593 -24.15 -22.53 -9.80
C GLN A 593 -25.65 -22.56 -9.45
N VAL A 594 -26.13 -23.66 -8.84
CA VAL A 594 -27.54 -23.84 -8.47
C VAL A 594 -27.70 -23.49 -6.98
N PRO A 595 -28.52 -22.47 -6.64
CA PRO A 595 -28.81 -22.16 -5.25
C PRO A 595 -29.62 -23.30 -4.60
N CYS A 596 -29.37 -23.55 -3.32
CA CYS A 596 -30.15 -24.49 -2.54
C CYS A 596 -31.36 -23.77 -1.93
N SER A 597 -32.55 -24.33 -2.11
CA SER A 597 -33.79 -23.78 -1.54
C SER A 597 -34.23 -24.58 -0.32
N ASP A 598 -34.95 -23.95 0.60
CA ASP A 598 -35.55 -24.61 1.77
C ASP A 598 -36.37 -25.85 1.35
N ARG A 599 -37.13 -25.74 0.24
CA ARG A 599 -37.91 -26.84 -0.34
C ARG A 599 -37.04 -28.04 -0.75
N MET A 600 -35.83 -27.80 -1.26
CA MET A 600 -34.89 -28.87 -1.61
C MET A 600 -34.46 -29.65 -0.36
N VAL A 601 -34.17 -28.94 0.74
CA VAL A 601 -33.81 -29.57 2.02
C VAL A 601 -35.00 -30.32 2.61
N GLN A 602 -36.20 -29.73 2.60
CA GLN A 602 -37.42 -30.40 3.07
C GLN A 602 -37.70 -31.69 2.28
N ASN A 603 -37.63 -31.65 0.95
CA ASN A 603 -37.78 -32.85 0.11
C ASN A 603 -36.74 -33.93 0.45
N LEU A 604 -35.53 -33.53 0.85
CA LEU A 604 -34.47 -34.45 1.25
C LEU A 604 -34.79 -35.11 2.61
N LEU A 605 -35.27 -34.32 3.57
CA LEU A 605 -35.73 -34.81 4.88
C LEU A 605 -36.97 -35.71 4.76
N ASP A 606 -37.94 -35.38 3.91
CA ASP A 606 -39.14 -36.20 3.67
C ASP A 606 -38.79 -37.58 3.10
N LYS A 607 -37.77 -37.65 2.22
CA LYS A 607 -37.24 -38.93 1.74
C LYS A 607 -36.61 -39.75 2.87
N LEU A 608 -35.88 -39.09 3.79
CA LEU A 608 -35.32 -39.76 4.97
C LEU A 608 -36.41 -40.23 5.93
N ARG A 609 -37.48 -39.44 6.11
CA ARG A 609 -38.66 -39.84 6.88
C ARG A 609 -39.27 -41.13 6.31
N THR A 610 -39.42 -41.20 4.99
CA THR A 610 -39.99 -42.37 4.29
C THR A 610 -39.13 -43.63 4.45
N ASP A 611 -37.81 -43.51 4.32
CA ASP A 611 -36.89 -44.66 4.34
C ASP A 611 -36.27 -44.93 5.73
N GLY A 612 -36.54 -44.09 6.73
CA GLY A 612 -35.76 -44.05 7.97
C GLY A 612 -35.77 -45.35 8.77
N ALA A 613 -36.94 -46.00 8.85
CA ALA A 613 -37.08 -47.31 9.51
C ALA A 613 -36.27 -48.39 8.77
N GLU A 614 -36.29 -48.37 7.43
CA GLU A 614 -35.54 -49.32 6.60
C GLU A 614 -34.04 -49.14 6.74
N LEU A 615 -33.56 -47.89 6.75
CA LEU A 615 -32.15 -47.58 6.91
C LEU A 615 -31.63 -48.05 8.28
N LEU A 616 -32.42 -47.87 9.34
CA LEU A 616 -32.03 -48.24 10.71
C LEU A 616 -31.76 -49.74 10.88
N MET A 617 -32.47 -50.60 10.13
CA MET A 617 -32.32 -52.07 10.22
C MET A 617 -30.93 -52.59 9.85
N PHE A 618 -30.22 -51.89 8.95
CA PHE A 618 -28.96 -52.35 8.37
C PHE A 618 -27.72 -51.60 8.88
N LEU A 619 -27.91 -50.57 9.72
CA LEU A 619 -26.82 -49.92 10.46
C LEU A 619 -26.36 -50.82 11.61
N ASN A 620 -25.12 -50.66 12.09
CA ASN A 620 -24.56 -51.57 13.10
C ASN A 620 -24.74 -51.05 14.53
N HIS A 621 -24.66 -49.73 14.70
CA HIS A 621 -24.62 -49.04 16.00
C HIS A 621 -25.81 -48.09 16.19
N MET A 622 -26.38 -47.57 15.10
CA MET A 622 -27.51 -46.65 15.16
C MET A 622 -28.74 -47.28 15.81
N GLU A 623 -29.35 -46.55 16.75
CA GLU A 623 -30.57 -46.93 17.47
C GLU A 623 -31.69 -45.92 17.25
N LYS A 624 -31.37 -44.66 16.95
CA LYS A 624 -32.35 -43.60 16.74
C LYS A 624 -31.97 -42.65 15.61
N ILE A 625 -32.93 -42.38 14.73
CA ILE A 625 -32.85 -41.34 13.71
C ILE A 625 -33.96 -40.32 13.99
N SER A 626 -33.60 -39.05 14.08
CA SER A 626 -34.56 -37.96 14.26
C SER A 626 -34.42 -36.90 13.17
N ILE A 627 -35.55 -36.31 12.81
CA ILE A 627 -35.67 -35.17 11.90
C ILE A 627 -36.36 -34.06 12.68
N CYS A 628 -35.70 -32.93 12.76
CA CYS A 628 -36.18 -31.75 13.47
C CYS A 628 -36.12 -30.51 12.59
N GLU A 629 -36.86 -29.49 13.00
CA GLU A 629 -36.81 -28.16 12.43
C GLU A 629 -36.74 -27.13 13.56
N ILE A 630 -35.96 -26.07 13.37
CA ILE A 630 -36.00 -24.92 14.27
C ILE A 630 -37.10 -23.97 13.82
N GLU A 631 -38.03 -23.65 14.72
CA GLU A 631 -39.04 -22.65 14.44
C GLU A 631 -38.40 -21.25 14.28
N LYS A 632 -38.62 -20.63 13.12
CA LYS A 632 -37.93 -19.41 12.70
C LYS A 632 -38.06 -18.22 13.67
N THR A 633 -39.20 -18.10 14.35
CA THR A 633 -39.52 -16.95 15.21
C THR A 633 -39.15 -17.18 16.67
N THR A 634 -39.40 -18.38 17.19
CA THR A 634 -39.19 -18.68 18.62
C THR A 634 -37.82 -19.29 18.90
N GLY A 635 -37.17 -19.87 17.87
CA GLY A 635 -35.98 -20.68 18.03
C GLY A 635 -36.23 -22.04 18.67
N ALA A 636 -37.49 -22.47 18.85
CA ALA A 636 -37.80 -23.77 19.43
C ALA A 636 -37.44 -24.92 18.48
N LEU A 637 -36.90 -26.01 19.05
CA LEU A 637 -36.63 -27.25 18.31
C LEU A 637 -37.90 -28.11 18.24
N ASN A 638 -38.42 -28.30 17.04
CA ASN A 638 -39.59 -29.14 16.78
C ASN A 638 -39.16 -30.48 16.17
N VAL A 639 -39.58 -31.59 16.77
CA VAL A 639 -39.36 -32.93 16.22
C VAL A 639 -40.44 -33.20 15.18
N LEU A 640 -40.04 -33.33 13.91
CA LEU A 640 -40.95 -33.62 12.80
C LEU A 640 -41.17 -35.13 12.64
N TYR A 641 -40.12 -35.91 12.82
CA TYR A 641 -40.15 -37.37 12.75
C TYR A 641 -39.03 -37.96 13.60
N SER A 642 -39.27 -39.11 14.20
CA SER A 642 -38.23 -39.91 14.83
C SER A 642 -38.56 -41.37 14.72
N VAL A 643 -37.56 -42.22 14.48
CA VAL A 643 -37.68 -43.68 14.52
C VAL A 643 -36.62 -44.25 15.44
N THR A 644 -37.02 -45.21 16.28
CA THR A 644 -36.13 -45.90 17.22
C THR A 644 -36.19 -47.40 16.99
N GLY A 645 -35.03 -48.04 16.91
CA GLY A 645 -34.84 -49.47 16.71
C GLY A 645 -34.36 -50.11 17.99
N LYS A 646 -35.18 -50.98 18.58
CA LYS A 646 -34.86 -51.72 19.80
C LYS A 646 -34.47 -53.14 19.43
N VAL A 647 -33.31 -53.57 19.94
CA VAL A 647 -32.79 -54.94 19.78
C VAL A 647 -32.46 -55.46 21.17
N THR A 648 -32.73 -56.73 21.44
CA THR A 648 -32.41 -57.32 22.75
C THR A 648 -30.89 -57.34 22.99
N ASP A 649 -30.43 -57.29 24.23
CA ASP A 649 -28.98 -57.30 24.52
C ASP A 649 -28.30 -58.59 24.03
N GLY A 650 -29.01 -59.71 24.05
CA GLY A 650 -28.56 -60.97 23.47
C GLY A 650 -28.33 -60.86 21.96
N ASP A 651 -29.26 -60.22 21.24
CA ASP A 651 -29.14 -60.01 19.79
C ASP A 651 -28.12 -58.92 19.43
N ARG A 652 -27.95 -57.88 20.25
CA ARG A 652 -26.85 -56.93 20.12
C ARG A 652 -25.50 -57.64 20.22
N LEU A 653 -25.36 -58.60 21.15
CA LEU A 653 -24.13 -59.40 21.27
C LEU A 653 -23.89 -60.27 20.03
N LYS A 654 -24.93 -60.92 19.49
CA LYS A 654 -24.84 -61.68 18.23
C LYS A 654 -24.39 -60.80 17.07
N ARG A 655 -24.98 -59.60 16.92
CA ARG A 655 -24.58 -58.60 15.90
C ARG A 655 -23.12 -58.20 16.06
N LYS A 656 -22.69 -57.92 17.29
CA LYS A 656 -21.31 -57.54 17.60
C LYS A 656 -20.31 -58.64 17.27
N GLN A 657 -20.62 -59.90 17.62
CA GLN A 657 -19.79 -61.06 17.31
C GLN A 657 -19.69 -61.31 15.79
N PHE A 658 -20.81 -61.22 15.08
CA PHE A 658 -20.84 -61.34 13.62
C PHE A 658 -20.01 -60.24 12.94
N HIS A 659 -20.21 -58.98 13.36
CA HIS A 659 -19.42 -57.87 12.84
C HIS A 659 -17.93 -58.05 13.14
N ALA A 660 -17.54 -58.41 14.37
CA ALA A 660 -16.15 -58.67 14.73
C ALA A 660 -15.48 -59.76 13.86
N SER A 661 -16.23 -60.81 13.49
CA SER A 661 -15.72 -61.84 12.58
C SER A 661 -15.57 -61.36 11.13
N ILE A 662 -16.44 -60.44 10.68
CA ILE A 662 -16.25 -59.76 9.39
C ILE A 662 -14.96 -58.95 9.44
N ILE A 663 -14.78 -58.12 10.46
CA ILE A 663 -13.56 -57.32 10.65
C ILE A 663 -12.31 -58.20 10.62
N ASP A 664 -12.29 -59.30 11.37
CA ASP A 664 -11.16 -60.23 11.39
C ASP A 664 -10.83 -60.76 9.98
N SER A 665 -11.86 -61.10 9.21
CA SER A 665 -11.70 -61.69 7.87
C SER A 665 -11.19 -60.67 6.85
N VAL A 666 -11.64 -59.42 6.92
CA VAL A 666 -11.16 -58.38 6.00
C VAL A 666 -9.79 -57.85 6.41
N THR A 667 -9.53 -57.65 7.72
CA THR A 667 -8.22 -57.17 8.22
C THR A 667 -7.10 -58.16 7.92
N LYS A 668 -7.39 -59.47 7.96
CA LYS A 668 -6.44 -60.53 7.58
C LYS A 668 -6.37 -60.78 6.07
N LYS A 669 -7.14 -60.04 5.24
CA LYS A 669 -7.25 -60.23 3.79
C LYS A 669 -7.46 -61.70 3.40
N LYS A 670 -8.37 -62.38 4.10
CA LYS A 670 -8.67 -63.80 3.84
C LYS A 670 -9.16 -63.98 2.41
N GLN A 671 -8.71 -65.03 1.73
CA GLN A 671 -9.23 -65.36 0.40
C GLN A 671 -10.71 -65.76 0.49
N LEU A 672 -11.44 -65.66 -0.62
CA LEU A 672 -12.89 -65.95 -0.66
C LEU A 672 -13.26 -67.34 -0.08
N SER A 673 -12.36 -68.34 -0.20
CA SER A 673 -12.52 -69.69 0.35
C SER A 673 -12.25 -69.81 1.85
N GLU A 674 -11.53 -68.84 2.43
CA GLU A 674 -11.13 -68.79 3.84
C GLU A 674 -12.09 -67.92 4.67
N ILE A 675 -13.01 -67.21 4.02
CA ILE A 675 -14.06 -66.44 4.70
C ILE A 675 -15.08 -67.41 5.28
N PRO A 676 -15.26 -67.46 6.62
CA PRO A 676 -16.18 -68.39 7.25
C PRO A 676 -17.63 -68.08 6.86
N MET A 677 -18.42 -69.12 6.60
CA MET A 677 -19.87 -68.96 6.43
C MET A 677 -20.49 -68.73 7.80
N GLN A 678 -21.03 -67.54 8.01
CA GLN A 678 -21.72 -67.17 9.25
C GLN A 678 -23.07 -66.57 8.94
N GLN A 679 -24.05 -66.91 9.77
CA GLN A 679 -25.39 -66.38 9.69
C GLN A 679 -25.87 -66.02 11.09
N ILE A 680 -26.43 -64.82 11.22
CA ILE A 680 -27.14 -64.41 12.42
C ILE A 680 -28.57 -64.05 12.06
N THR A 681 -29.48 -64.33 12.97
CA THR A 681 -30.88 -63.93 12.89
C THR A 681 -31.27 -63.29 14.21
N TYR A 682 -31.89 -62.12 14.15
CA TYR A 682 -32.34 -61.35 15.30
C TYR A 682 -33.63 -60.60 14.98
N THR A 683 -34.33 -60.18 16.02
CA THR A 683 -35.50 -59.30 15.89
C THR A 683 -35.13 -57.85 16.20
N MET A 684 -35.75 -56.92 15.49
CA MET A 684 -35.68 -55.49 15.78
C MET A 684 -37.10 -54.93 15.80
N ASP A 685 -37.45 -54.29 16.92
CA ASP A 685 -38.70 -53.54 17.03
C ASP A 685 -38.41 -52.11 16.63
N THR A 686 -39.08 -51.61 15.59
CA THR A 686 -39.01 -50.22 15.17
C THR A 686 -40.28 -49.49 15.58
N GLU A 687 -40.10 -48.38 16.28
CA GLU A 687 -41.17 -47.50 16.75
C GLU A 687 -40.91 -46.10 16.20
N ASP A 688 -41.84 -45.57 15.41
CA ASP A 688 -41.78 -44.19 14.93
C ASP A 688 -42.67 -43.22 15.73
N SER A 689 -42.42 -41.93 15.57
CA SER A 689 -43.17 -40.85 16.23
C SER A 689 -44.61 -40.71 15.72
N GLU A 690 -45.00 -41.42 14.67
CA GLU A 690 -46.35 -41.46 14.12
C GLU A 690 -47.18 -42.60 14.74
N GLY A 691 -46.56 -43.42 15.59
CA GLY A 691 -47.20 -44.53 16.28
C GLY A 691 -47.12 -45.85 15.52
N ASN A 692 -46.36 -45.93 14.43
CA ASN A 692 -46.13 -47.19 13.73
C ASN A 692 -45.12 -48.02 14.52
N LEU A 693 -45.58 -49.17 15.01
CA LEU A 693 -44.76 -50.19 15.66
C LEU A 693 -44.70 -51.40 14.74
N THR A 694 -43.50 -51.75 14.29
CA THR A 694 -43.28 -52.95 13.49
C THR A 694 -42.15 -53.79 14.05
N THR A 695 -42.28 -55.11 13.98
CA THR A 695 -41.20 -56.02 14.36
C THR A 695 -40.64 -56.67 13.11
N TRP A 696 -39.31 -56.64 13.00
CA TRP A 696 -38.57 -57.16 11.85
C TRP A 696 -37.71 -58.34 12.25
N LEU A 697 -37.82 -59.44 11.50
CA LEU A 697 -36.87 -60.54 11.55
C LEU A 697 -35.75 -60.26 10.56
N ILE A 698 -34.55 -59.98 11.06
CA ILE A 698 -33.39 -59.62 10.25
C ILE A 698 -32.40 -60.77 10.24
N CYS A 699 -32.00 -61.19 9.04
CA CYS A 699 -31.01 -62.23 8.83
C CYS A 699 -29.81 -61.65 8.07
N ASN A 700 -28.65 -61.62 8.73
CA ASN A 700 -27.38 -61.23 8.11
C ASN A 700 -26.51 -62.46 7.88
N ARG A 701 -25.84 -62.49 6.74
CA ARG A 701 -24.98 -63.60 6.34
C ARG A 701 -23.69 -63.10 5.71
N SER A 702 -22.59 -63.80 5.99
CA SER A 702 -21.30 -63.63 5.33
C SER A 702 -20.78 -64.96 4.78
N GLY A 703 -19.97 -64.88 3.73
CA GLY A 703 -19.37 -66.04 3.07
C GLY A 703 -20.35 -66.91 2.27
N PHE A 704 -19.81 -67.89 1.56
CA PHE A 704 -20.60 -68.78 0.71
C PHE A 704 -20.80 -70.15 1.37
N SER A 705 -21.99 -70.73 1.27
CA SER A 705 -22.26 -72.09 1.79
C SER A 705 -21.61 -73.18 0.96
N VAL A 706 -21.42 -72.92 -0.34
CA VAL A 706 -20.81 -73.86 -1.28
C VAL A 706 -19.93 -73.08 -2.25
N MET A 707 -18.62 -73.07 -2.03
CA MET A 707 -17.67 -72.37 -2.91
C MET A 707 -17.73 -72.86 -4.36
N GLY A 708 -18.05 -74.13 -4.59
CA GLY A 708 -18.22 -74.70 -5.93
C GLY A 708 -19.38 -74.12 -6.75
N LYS A 709 -20.31 -73.38 -6.13
CA LYS A 709 -21.41 -72.66 -6.81
C LYS A 709 -21.05 -71.20 -7.15
N VAL A 710 -19.93 -70.68 -6.63
CA VAL A 710 -19.46 -69.33 -6.96
C VAL A 710 -18.83 -69.38 -8.34
N SER A 711 -19.21 -68.46 -9.22
CA SER A 711 -18.63 -68.40 -10.57
C SER A 711 -17.11 -68.25 -10.51
N LYS A 712 -16.41 -68.98 -11.39
CA LYS A 712 -14.95 -68.85 -11.55
C LYS A 712 -14.51 -67.43 -11.88
N SER A 713 -15.37 -66.64 -12.53
CA SER A 713 -15.12 -65.22 -12.80
C SER A 713 -15.07 -64.38 -11.52
N VAL A 714 -15.95 -64.63 -10.55
CA VAL A 714 -15.99 -63.91 -9.26
C VAL A 714 -14.80 -64.29 -8.39
N VAL A 715 -14.43 -65.58 -8.36
CA VAL A 715 -13.25 -66.05 -7.62
C VAL A 715 -11.97 -65.44 -8.21
N SER A 716 -11.86 -65.40 -9.54
CA SER A 716 -10.70 -64.81 -10.23
C SER A 716 -10.64 -63.31 -10.05
N ALA A 717 -11.78 -62.61 -10.19
CA ALA A 717 -11.87 -61.16 -10.00
C ALA A 717 -11.55 -60.74 -8.56
N HIS A 718 -11.99 -61.50 -7.55
CA HIS A 718 -11.60 -61.22 -6.16
C HIS A 718 -10.11 -61.49 -5.92
N LYS A 719 -9.55 -62.57 -6.51
CA LYS A 719 -8.13 -62.90 -6.40
C LYS A 719 -7.22 -61.86 -7.09
N ASN A 720 -7.68 -61.28 -8.20
CA ASN A 720 -6.98 -60.24 -8.94
C ASN A 720 -7.22 -58.83 -8.37
N GLU A 721 -7.99 -58.70 -7.28
CA GLU A 721 -8.41 -57.42 -6.70
C GLU A 721 -9.29 -56.55 -7.63
N ASP A 722 -9.84 -57.14 -8.70
CA ASP A 722 -10.83 -56.50 -9.58
C ASP A 722 -12.17 -56.26 -8.85
N ILE A 723 -12.48 -57.07 -7.83
CA ILE A 723 -13.64 -56.91 -6.94
C ILE A 723 -13.18 -56.90 -5.48
N THR A 724 -13.28 -55.73 -4.84
CA THR A 724 -12.92 -55.51 -3.43
C THR A 724 -14.08 -55.73 -2.45
N LEU A 725 -15.26 -56.10 -2.94
CA LEU A 725 -16.47 -56.28 -2.12
C LEU A 725 -16.39 -57.55 -1.26
N PHE A 726 -16.65 -57.40 0.04
CA PHE A 726 -16.76 -58.53 0.96
C PHE A 726 -18.11 -59.26 0.78
N PRO A 727 -18.15 -60.60 0.72
CA PRO A 727 -19.39 -61.35 0.48
C PRO A 727 -20.30 -61.34 1.71
N ARG A 728 -21.04 -60.24 1.88
CA ARG A 728 -22.03 -60.02 2.94
C ARG A 728 -23.38 -59.67 2.30
N GLY A 729 -24.45 -60.22 2.87
CA GLY A 729 -25.82 -59.88 2.52
C GLY A 729 -26.72 -59.86 3.75
N GLY A 730 -27.80 -59.09 3.68
CA GLY A 730 -28.82 -59.00 4.72
C GLY A 730 -30.21 -59.04 4.10
N VAL A 731 -31.15 -59.68 4.77
CA VAL A 731 -32.58 -59.66 4.42
C VAL A 731 -33.36 -59.36 5.68
N ALA A 732 -34.37 -58.50 5.58
CA ALA A 732 -35.32 -58.21 6.64
C ALA A 732 -36.73 -58.58 6.18
N ALA A 733 -37.51 -59.17 7.08
CA ALA A 733 -38.93 -59.44 6.85
C ALA A 733 -39.73 -58.88 8.02
N CYS A 734 -40.75 -58.07 7.72
CA CYS A 734 -41.70 -57.59 8.71
C CYS A 734 -42.56 -58.78 9.16
N ILE A 735 -42.61 -59.03 10.46
CA ILE A 735 -43.34 -60.17 11.05
C ILE A 735 -44.57 -59.74 11.87
N THR A 736 -44.67 -58.46 12.22
CA THR A 736 -45.87 -57.84 12.81
C THR A 736 -45.94 -56.37 12.45
#